data_AF-A0AA42NXS0-F1
#
_entry.id   AF-A0AA42NXS0-F1
#
_cell.length_a   1.000
_cell.length_b   1.000
_cell.length_c   1.000
_cell.angle_alpha   90.00
_cell.angle_beta   90.00
_cell.angle_gamma   90.00
#
_symmetry.space_group_name_H-M   'P 1'
#
loop_
_entity.id
_entity.type
_entity.pdbx_description
1 polymer ?
#
loop_
_entity_poly.entity_id
_entity_poly.type
_entity_poly.pdbx_seq_one_letter_code
_entity_poly.pdbx_strand_id
1 'polypeptide(L)'
;MLGKLSIESIPHDPIVLTTLVGAVLGGLGVMALITKFKLWGYLWKEWFTSVDHKKIGVMYLIVAFVMLLRGFSDAIMMRTQQALAVGGSEGYLPPHHYDQIFTAHGVIMIFFVAMPLITGLMNLAVPLQIGARDVAFPFVNSLSFWLFVSGAVLIMLSLWIGEFAATGWLAFPPLSGIEYSPSVGMDYYIWGLQVAGLGTTLSGINFFITILKMRTPSMKLMQMPVFTWTALVTNVLIVAAFPVLTITLVLLTLDRYLGTHFFTNDGGGNAMLYINLIWIWGHPEVYILVLPAFGVFSEVIATFSRKALFGYKGMVYATACIGVLSFIVWLHHFFTMGSGANVNAFFGITTMIISIPTGVKIFNWLFTMFRGRVQFTTPVLWTIGFMVTFTIGGMTGVMLAIPAIDFVLHNSLFLIAHFHNVIIGGVVFGMFAGITYWWPKMFGFRLNEFWGKCAFWCWFIGFYVTFMPMYVLGFMGMTRRLQSTVNPAYEPLLLVAAAGAFIVGAGILCQIIQVAVSIRDRKKTADLTGDPWDARTLEWETSSPPAFYNFGTLPEVTELDDFWERKQRGEAWPKPAKYTDIHMPRNTGTGVVIGAFSLVFGFAMIWHIWWLAIVGFVGMIATFIYRTFDQDVDYWVPAAEVERIENEHRKHLENQGLVKSELKA
;
A
#
# COMPACT_ATOMS: atom_id res chain seq x y z
N MET A 1 5.16 -11.95 36.78
CA MET A 1 5.82 -10.74 36.22
C MET A 1 5.53 -10.55 34.73
N LEU A 2 5.34 -11.63 33.95
CA LEU A 2 5.19 -11.61 32.49
C LEU A 2 3.75 -11.82 31.98
N GLY A 3 2.73 -11.64 32.82
CA GLY A 3 1.32 -11.82 32.40
C GLY A 3 1.02 -13.26 31.96
N LYS A 4 0.37 -13.42 30.80
CA LYS A 4 0.03 -14.71 30.17
C LYS A 4 1.25 -15.39 29.50
N LEU A 5 2.38 -14.68 29.35
CA LEU A 5 3.53 -15.17 28.60
C LEU A 5 4.25 -16.29 29.36
N SER A 6 4.46 -17.42 28.69
CA SER A 6 5.15 -18.59 29.22
C SER A 6 6.10 -19.21 28.16
N ILE A 7 6.91 -20.18 28.56
CA ILE A 7 7.78 -20.93 27.62
C ILE A 7 6.93 -21.70 26.60
N GLU A 8 5.73 -22.14 26.99
CA GLU A 8 4.77 -22.84 26.11
C GLU A 8 4.19 -21.93 25.02
N SER A 9 4.42 -20.61 25.13
CA SER A 9 4.04 -19.65 24.09
C SER A 9 4.94 -19.73 22.86
N ILE A 10 6.06 -20.47 22.89
CA ILE A 10 6.94 -20.62 21.73
C ILE A 10 6.40 -21.75 20.84
N PRO A 11 6.12 -21.51 19.54
CA PRO A 11 5.59 -22.55 18.66
C PRO A 11 6.53 -23.75 18.51
N HIS A 12 5.97 -24.96 18.61
CA HIS A 12 6.69 -26.22 18.41
C HIS A 12 6.49 -26.84 17.02
N ASP A 13 5.69 -26.20 16.17
CA ASP A 13 5.43 -26.63 14.79
C ASP A 13 6.74 -26.63 13.98
N PRO A 14 7.11 -27.74 13.30
CA PRO A 14 8.37 -27.83 12.56
C PRO A 14 8.52 -26.79 11.43
N ILE A 15 7.42 -26.43 10.76
CA ILE A 15 7.40 -25.44 9.67
C ILE A 15 7.68 -24.06 10.26
N VAL A 16 7.02 -23.74 11.38
CA VAL A 16 7.24 -22.47 12.09
C VAL A 16 8.68 -22.41 12.60
N LEU A 17 9.14 -23.43 13.32
CA LEU A 17 10.48 -23.45 13.91
C LEU A 17 11.59 -23.30 12.86
N THR A 18 11.45 -23.98 11.72
CA THR A 18 12.40 -23.85 10.60
C THR A 18 12.40 -22.44 10.03
N THR A 19 11.21 -21.83 9.90
CA THR A 19 11.04 -20.45 9.46
C THR A 19 11.70 -19.47 10.45
N LEU A 20 11.50 -19.69 11.75
CA LEU A 20 12.11 -18.90 12.82
C LEU A 20 13.63 -18.96 12.76
N VAL A 21 14.21 -20.15 12.68
CA VAL A 21 15.67 -20.32 12.56
C VAL A 21 16.20 -19.60 11.31
N GLY A 22 15.56 -19.78 10.17
CA GLY A 22 15.94 -19.08 8.93
C GLY A 22 15.88 -17.56 9.07
N ALA A 23 14.83 -17.03 9.69
CA ALA A 23 14.67 -15.60 9.95
C ALA A 23 15.71 -15.05 10.94
N VAL A 24 16.05 -15.80 12.01
CA VAL A 24 17.14 -15.42 12.94
C VAL A 24 18.46 -15.37 12.21
N LEU A 25 18.80 -16.41 11.45
CA LEU A 25 20.06 -16.48 10.70
C LEU A 25 20.16 -15.34 9.66
N GLY A 26 19.06 -15.07 8.94
CA GLY A 26 18.97 -13.94 8.01
C GLY A 26 19.14 -12.60 8.72
N GLY A 27 18.43 -12.38 9.83
CA GLY A 27 18.53 -11.17 10.63
C GLY A 27 19.93 -10.93 11.21
N LEU A 28 20.54 -11.96 11.81
CA LEU A 28 21.92 -11.93 12.28
C LEU A 28 22.89 -11.64 11.13
N GLY A 29 22.68 -12.24 9.95
CA GLY A 29 23.47 -11.97 8.75
C GLY A 29 23.41 -10.51 8.33
N VAL A 30 22.21 -9.93 8.27
CA VAL A 30 22.02 -8.50 7.96
C VAL A 30 22.68 -7.61 9.01
N MET A 31 22.49 -7.90 10.31
CA MET A 31 23.13 -7.14 11.39
C MET A 31 24.66 -7.22 11.34
N ALA A 32 25.21 -8.40 11.02
CA ALA A 32 26.65 -8.60 10.85
C ALA A 32 27.19 -7.79 9.65
N LEU A 33 26.46 -7.74 8.53
CA LEU A 33 26.83 -6.93 7.37
C LEU A 33 26.79 -5.42 7.70
N ILE A 34 25.73 -4.94 8.33
CA ILE A 34 25.61 -3.53 8.76
C ILE A 34 26.77 -3.15 9.69
N THR A 35 27.11 -4.02 10.64
CA THR A 35 28.21 -3.82 11.58
C THR A 35 29.56 -3.85 10.88
N LYS A 36 29.80 -4.84 10.01
CA LYS A 36 31.04 -4.98 9.22
C LYS A 36 31.30 -3.75 8.34
N PHE A 37 30.27 -3.21 7.71
CA PHE A 37 30.36 -2.02 6.86
C PHE A 37 30.18 -0.70 7.63
N LYS A 38 30.06 -0.74 8.97
CA LYS A 38 29.91 0.43 9.86
C LYS A 38 28.75 1.36 9.46
N LEU A 39 27.63 0.78 9.03
CA LEU A 39 26.50 1.53 8.48
C LEU A 39 25.52 2.04 9.54
N TRP A 40 25.65 1.67 10.82
CA TRP A 40 24.74 2.08 11.90
C TRP A 40 24.59 3.60 12.02
N GLY A 41 25.69 4.34 12.01
CA GLY A 41 25.65 5.82 12.12
C GLY A 41 24.98 6.48 10.90
N TYR A 42 25.19 5.93 9.71
CA TYR A 42 24.54 6.38 8.48
C TYR A 42 23.03 6.08 8.51
N LEU A 43 22.64 4.84 8.83
CA LEU A 43 21.23 4.45 8.91
C LEU A 43 20.46 5.30 9.93
N TRP A 44 21.04 5.54 11.11
CA TRP A 44 20.42 6.37 12.11
C TRP A 44 20.19 7.80 11.61
N LYS A 45 21.26 8.48 11.18
CA LYS A 45 21.22 9.91 10.80
C LYS A 45 20.46 10.18 9.50
N GLU A 46 20.59 9.29 8.52
CA GLU A 46 20.08 9.53 7.17
C GLU A 46 18.72 8.91 6.90
N TRP A 47 18.36 7.81 7.56
CA TRP A 47 17.14 7.06 7.24
C TRP A 47 16.17 7.02 8.42
N PHE A 48 16.59 6.51 9.57
CA PHE A 48 15.65 6.26 10.67
C PHE A 48 15.11 7.54 11.30
N THR A 49 15.94 8.57 11.43
CA THR A 49 15.52 9.89 11.93
C THR A 49 15.03 10.83 10.83
N SER A 50 14.96 10.36 9.57
CA SER A 50 14.60 11.21 8.44
C SER A 50 13.18 11.72 8.54
N VAL A 51 12.99 12.99 8.18
CA VAL A 51 11.67 13.61 7.95
C VAL A 51 11.37 13.81 6.47
N ASP A 52 12.37 13.63 5.59
CA ASP A 52 12.22 13.75 4.14
C ASP A 52 11.22 12.71 3.58
N HIS A 53 10.14 13.21 2.97
CA HIS A 53 9.10 12.42 2.34
C HIS A 53 9.63 11.39 1.32
N LYS A 54 10.73 11.67 0.62
CA LYS A 54 11.34 10.75 -0.36
C LYS A 54 11.87 9.50 0.34
N LYS A 55 12.61 9.69 1.44
CA LYS A 55 13.21 8.59 2.21
C LYS A 55 12.15 7.79 2.97
N ILE A 56 11.16 8.47 3.57
CA ILE A 56 10.00 7.82 4.19
C ILE A 56 9.25 6.96 3.15
N GLY A 57 9.01 7.51 1.96
CA GLY A 57 8.38 6.78 0.86
C GLY A 57 9.14 5.51 0.48
N VAL A 58 10.46 5.59 0.32
CA VAL A 58 11.31 4.42 0.05
C VAL A 58 11.23 3.38 1.16
N MET A 59 11.27 3.80 2.43
CA MET A 59 11.16 2.86 3.56
C MET A 59 9.80 2.14 3.59
N TYR A 60 8.70 2.84 3.31
CA TYR A 60 7.38 2.21 3.13
C TYR A 60 7.40 1.13 2.06
N LEU A 61 7.99 1.41 0.89
CA LEU A 61 8.10 0.43 -0.20
C LEU A 61 8.94 -0.78 0.22
N ILE A 62 10.07 -0.57 0.91
CA ILE A 62 10.93 -1.67 1.39
C ILE A 62 10.15 -2.60 2.32
N VAL A 63 9.46 -2.05 3.33
CA VAL A 63 8.66 -2.86 4.25
C VAL A 63 7.57 -3.62 3.48
N ALA A 64 6.89 -2.96 2.55
CA ALA A 64 5.86 -3.60 1.75
C ALA A 64 6.40 -4.77 0.90
N PHE A 65 7.59 -4.65 0.31
CA PHE A 65 8.22 -5.74 -0.43
C PHE A 65 8.63 -6.92 0.46
N VAL A 66 9.13 -6.65 1.67
CA VAL A 66 9.44 -7.72 2.63
C VAL A 66 8.16 -8.43 3.07
N MET A 67 7.11 -7.68 3.37
CA MET A 67 5.81 -8.23 3.76
C MET A 67 5.10 -8.94 2.60
N LEU A 68 5.36 -8.56 1.34
CA LEU A 68 4.90 -9.29 0.16
C LEU A 68 5.45 -10.71 0.12
N LEU A 69 6.73 -10.92 0.47
CA LEU A 69 7.32 -12.26 0.52
C LEU A 69 6.62 -13.14 1.56
N ARG A 70 6.32 -12.58 2.74
CA ARG A 70 5.54 -13.24 3.78
C ARG A 70 4.12 -13.53 3.29
N GLY A 71 3.40 -12.52 2.78
CA GLY A 71 2.04 -12.69 2.28
C GLY A 71 1.97 -13.77 1.17
N PHE A 72 2.96 -13.81 0.28
CA PHE A 72 3.01 -14.77 -0.80
C PHE A 72 3.42 -16.18 -0.35
N SER A 73 4.31 -16.33 0.64
CA SER A 73 4.62 -17.65 1.21
C SER A 73 3.36 -18.31 1.77
N ASP A 74 2.51 -17.55 2.47
CA ASP A 74 1.22 -18.02 2.96
C ASP A 74 0.27 -18.42 1.84
N ALA A 75 0.25 -17.66 0.73
CA ALA A 75 -0.56 -17.99 -0.44
C ALA A 75 -0.14 -19.34 -1.05
N ILE A 76 1.16 -19.57 -1.25
CA ILE A 76 1.68 -20.84 -1.75
C ILE A 76 1.33 -21.97 -0.79
N MET A 77 1.54 -21.77 0.52
CA MET A 77 1.19 -22.79 1.52
C MET A 77 -0.29 -23.19 1.44
N MET A 78 -1.20 -22.21 1.39
CA MET A 78 -2.63 -22.47 1.25
C MET A 78 -2.97 -23.19 -0.06
N ARG A 79 -2.39 -22.78 -1.19
CA ARG A 79 -2.66 -23.40 -2.49
C ARG A 79 -2.14 -24.84 -2.55
N THR A 80 -0.94 -25.09 -2.04
CA THR A 80 -0.38 -26.44 -1.94
C THR A 80 -1.22 -27.32 -1.03
N GLN A 81 -1.69 -26.80 0.11
CA GLN A 81 -2.59 -27.55 0.99
C GLN A 81 -3.86 -27.95 0.27
N GLN A 82 -4.56 -27.00 -0.36
CA GLN A 82 -5.81 -27.30 -1.07
C GLN A 82 -5.62 -28.24 -2.26
N ALA A 83 -4.48 -28.22 -2.93
CA ALA A 83 -4.16 -29.14 -4.00
C ALA A 83 -3.89 -30.58 -3.50
N LEU A 84 -3.36 -30.74 -2.28
CA LEU A 84 -3.04 -32.04 -1.68
C LEU A 84 -4.20 -32.63 -0.87
N ALA A 85 -5.08 -31.79 -0.32
CA ALA A 85 -6.13 -32.16 0.62
C ALA A 85 -7.49 -32.35 -0.09
N VAL A 86 -7.50 -33.17 -1.14
CA VAL A 86 -8.70 -33.51 -1.93
C VAL A 86 -9.04 -34.98 -1.76
N GLY A 87 -10.33 -35.34 -1.87
CA GLY A 87 -10.80 -36.72 -1.84
C GLY A 87 -10.65 -37.40 -0.49
N GLY A 88 -10.65 -36.63 0.61
CA GLY A 88 -10.47 -37.14 1.98
C GLY A 88 -9.02 -37.16 2.47
N SER A 89 -8.06 -36.65 1.69
CA SER A 89 -6.70 -36.40 2.16
C SER A 89 -6.67 -35.23 3.16
N GLU A 90 -5.92 -35.40 4.26
CA GLU A 90 -5.69 -34.37 5.30
C GLU A 90 -4.71 -33.26 4.83
N GLY A 91 -3.86 -33.56 3.83
CA GLY A 91 -2.76 -32.66 3.44
C GLY A 91 -1.68 -32.55 4.53
N TYR A 92 -1.12 -31.35 4.70
CA TYR A 92 -0.02 -31.09 5.65
C TYR A 92 -0.28 -29.90 6.61
N LEU A 93 -1.32 -29.08 6.38
CA LEU A 93 -1.72 -27.99 7.27
C LEU A 93 -2.98 -28.37 8.04
N PRO A 94 -2.90 -28.60 9.36
CA PRO A 94 -4.07 -28.77 10.20
C PRO A 94 -4.98 -27.54 10.19
N PRO A 95 -6.29 -27.67 10.48
CA PRO A 95 -7.25 -26.56 10.44
C PRO A 95 -6.79 -25.33 11.24
N HIS A 96 -6.31 -25.56 12.47
CA HIS A 96 -5.83 -24.49 13.34
C HIS A 96 -4.72 -23.64 12.69
N HIS A 97 -3.76 -24.29 12.02
CA HIS A 97 -2.65 -23.59 11.36
C HIS A 97 -3.13 -22.94 10.05
N TYR A 98 -3.95 -23.65 9.26
CA TYR A 98 -4.51 -23.14 8.01
C TYR A 98 -5.33 -21.85 8.23
N ASP A 99 -6.11 -21.81 9.31
CA ASP A 99 -6.96 -20.67 9.64
C ASP A 99 -6.15 -19.43 10.04
N GLN A 100 -5.06 -19.62 10.76
CA GLN A 100 -4.09 -18.56 11.05
C GLN A 100 -3.43 -18.04 9.78
N ILE A 101 -2.98 -18.93 8.89
CA ILE A 101 -2.34 -18.56 7.62
C ILE A 101 -3.26 -17.71 6.76
N PHE A 102 -4.50 -18.13 6.49
CA PHE A 102 -5.36 -17.34 5.62
C PHE A 102 -5.76 -16.00 6.26
N THR A 103 -5.85 -15.97 7.60
CA THR A 103 -6.16 -14.75 8.35
C THR A 103 -5.00 -13.76 8.24
N ALA A 104 -3.78 -14.21 8.54
CA ALA A 104 -2.57 -13.41 8.46
C ALA A 104 -2.25 -12.98 7.01
N HIS A 105 -2.43 -13.87 6.03
CA HIS A 105 -2.30 -13.53 4.61
C HIS A 105 -3.18 -12.34 4.23
N GLY A 106 -4.48 -12.41 4.53
CA GLY A 106 -5.42 -11.34 4.20
C GLY A 106 -5.05 -10.02 4.89
N VAL A 107 -4.71 -10.07 6.17
CA VAL A 107 -4.28 -8.89 6.95
C VAL A 107 -3.01 -8.29 6.36
N ILE A 108 -2.00 -9.11 6.06
CA ILE A 108 -0.72 -8.63 5.55
C ILE A 108 -0.85 -8.05 4.16
N MET A 109 -1.54 -8.72 3.24
CA MET A 109 -1.67 -8.23 1.87
C MET A 109 -2.41 -6.90 1.78
N ILE A 110 -3.43 -6.67 2.62
CA ILE A 110 -4.19 -5.42 2.61
C ILE A 110 -3.47 -4.32 3.38
N PHE A 111 -3.14 -4.55 4.65
CA PHE A 111 -2.65 -3.50 5.55
C PHE A 111 -1.13 -3.28 5.47
N PHE A 112 -0.36 -4.31 5.15
CA PHE A 112 1.10 -4.29 5.23
C PHE A 112 1.80 -4.49 3.90
N VAL A 113 1.05 -4.67 2.81
CA VAL A 113 1.56 -4.65 1.43
C VAL A 113 0.85 -3.57 0.62
N ALA A 114 -0.46 -3.67 0.38
CA ALA A 114 -1.16 -2.73 -0.49
C ALA A 114 -1.12 -1.29 0.04
N MET A 115 -1.49 -1.09 1.31
CA MET A 115 -1.47 0.24 1.94
C MET A 115 -0.10 0.93 1.95
N PRO A 116 1.01 0.28 2.37
CA PRO A 116 2.32 0.91 2.35
C PRO A 116 2.90 1.08 0.94
N LEU A 117 2.56 0.24 -0.05
CA LEU A 117 2.93 0.49 -1.44
C LEU A 117 2.36 1.83 -1.93
N ILE A 118 1.08 2.04 -1.65
CA ILE A 118 0.36 3.26 -2.03
C ILE A 118 0.87 4.48 -1.28
N THR A 119 0.97 4.37 0.05
CA THR A 119 1.45 5.46 0.91
C THR A 119 2.90 5.82 0.58
N GLY A 120 3.72 4.83 0.22
CA GLY A 120 5.10 5.03 -0.23
C GLY A 120 5.19 5.81 -1.55
N LEU A 121 4.39 5.45 -2.55
CA LEU A 121 4.34 6.18 -3.82
C LEU A 121 3.74 7.59 -3.68
N MET A 122 2.71 7.76 -2.85
CA MET A 122 2.17 9.09 -2.55
C MET A 122 3.22 9.97 -1.87
N ASN A 123 3.93 9.43 -0.88
CA ASN A 123 5.06 10.10 -0.23
C ASN A 123 6.11 10.54 -1.22
N LEU A 124 6.49 9.67 -2.16
CA LEU A 124 7.50 9.99 -3.15
C LEU A 124 7.05 11.09 -4.12
N ALA A 125 5.91 10.90 -4.77
CA ALA A 125 5.56 11.66 -5.97
C ALA A 125 4.70 12.91 -5.69
N VAL A 126 3.81 12.90 -4.68
CA VAL A 126 2.84 14.00 -4.48
C VAL A 126 3.53 15.34 -4.23
N PRO A 127 4.48 15.47 -3.27
CA PRO A 127 5.12 16.76 -3.02
C PRO A 127 5.89 17.30 -4.23
N LEU A 128 6.54 16.41 -4.99
CA LEU A 128 7.23 16.76 -6.23
C LEU A 128 6.25 17.24 -7.32
N GLN A 129 5.11 16.56 -7.48
CA GLN A 129 4.09 16.90 -8.47
C GLN A 129 3.39 18.24 -8.22
N ILE A 130 3.28 18.67 -6.97
CA ILE A 130 2.65 19.95 -6.62
C ILE A 130 3.65 21.12 -6.50
N GLY A 131 4.92 20.89 -6.75
CA GLY A 131 5.97 21.91 -6.63
C GLY A 131 6.29 22.28 -5.18
N ALA A 132 6.14 21.36 -4.23
CA ALA A 132 6.42 21.58 -2.81
C ALA A 132 7.81 21.08 -2.42
N ARG A 133 8.39 21.67 -1.36
CA ARG A 133 9.70 21.27 -0.80
C ARG A 133 9.61 20.06 0.13
N ASP A 134 8.49 19.90 0.82
CA ASP A 134 8.20 18.77 1.69
C ASP A 134 6.68 18.67 1.93
N VAL A 135 6.24 17.71 2.77
CA VAL A 135 4.86 17.60 3.27
C VAL A 135 4.54 18.61 4.39
N ALA A 136 3.25 18.79 4.69
CA ALA A 136 2.77 19.75 5.69
C ALA A 136 3.28 19.46 7.10
N PHE A 137 3.38 18.18 7.46
CA PHE A 137 3.83 17.76 8.79
C PHE A 137 4.94 16.70 8.66
N PRO A 138 6.21 17.11 8.45
CA PRO A 138 7.33 16.18 8.25
C PRO A 138 7.57 15.23 9.44
N PHE A 139 7.43 15.73 10.67
CA PHE A 139 7.51 14.88 11.87
C PHE A 139 6.38 13.86 11.93
N VAL A 140 5.13 14.28 11.66
CA VAL A 140 3.96 13.38 11.67
C VAL A 140 4.14 12.30 10.60
N ASN A 141 4.72 12.63 9.44
CA ASN A 141 5.03 11.67 8.40
C ASN A 141 5.99 10.56 8.89
N SER A 142 7.06 10.94 9.59
CA SER A 142 7.99 10.00 10.22
C SER A 142 7.31 9.16 11.30
N LEU A 143 6.50 9.79 12.16
CA LEU A 143 5.75 9.09 13.20
C LEU A 143 4.76 8.07 12.61
N SER A 144 4.01 8.44 11.56
CA SER A 144 3.09 7.54 10.86
C SER A 144 3.78 6.29 10.34
N PHE A 145 4.98 6.45 9.78
CA PHE A 145 5.79 5.32 9.32
C PHE A 145 6.19 4.41 10.48
N TRP A 146 6.67 4.96 11.60
CA TRP A 146 7.10 4.15 12.73
C TRP A 146 5.96 3.47 13.49
N LEU A 147 4.77 4.07 13.54
CA LEU A 147 3.56 3.41 14.05
C LEU A 147 3.15 2.25 13.13
N PHE A 148 3.18 2.46 11.81
CA PHE A 148 2.96 1.39 10.84
C PHE A 148 3.96 0.24 11.02
N VAL A 149 5.27 0.53 11.16
CA VAL A 149 6.31 -0.49 11.40
C VAL A 149 6.05 -1.21 12.72
N SER A 150 5.64 -0.50 13.78
CA SER A 150 5.33 -1.11 15.07
C SER A 150 4.17 -2.10 14.97
N GLY A 151 3.11 -1.74 14.25
CA GLY A 151 2.01 -2.66 13.94
C GLY A 151 2.46 -3.86 13.12
N ALA A 152 3.29 -3.65 12.09
CA ALA A 152 3.84 -4.73 11.28
C ALA A 152 4.69 -5.71 12.10
N VAL A 153 5.52 -5.18 13.01
CA VAL A 153 6.34 -5.98 13.92
C VAL A 153 5.46 -6.77 14.89
N LEU A 154 4.39 -6.18 15.46
CA LEU A 154 3.45 -6.92 16.30
C LEU A 154 2.84 -8.12 15.57
N ILE A 155 2.37 -7.94 14.34
CA ILE A 155 1.82 -9.01 13.52
C ILE A 155 2.89 -10.07 13.22
N MET A 156 4.12 -9.66 12.92
CA MET A 156 5.20 -10.62 12.66
C MET A 156 5.65 -11.36 13.92
N LEU A 157 5.60 -10.73 15.10
CA LEU A 157 5.95 -11.35 16.37
C LEU A 157 5.00 -12.47 16.78
N SER A 158 3.74 -12.46 16.33
CA SER A 158 2.80 -13.56 16.61
C SER A 158 3.22 -14.90 16.00
N LEU A 159 4.13 -14.90 15.02
CA LEU A 159 4.74 -16.11 14.46
C LEU A 159 5.82 -16.69 15.39
N TRP A 160 6.41 -15.85 16.24
CA TRP A 160 7.49 -16.23 17.16
C TRP A 160 6.99 -16.59 18.56
N ILE A 161 5.99 -15.85 19.02
CA ILE A 161 5.51 -15.90 20.40
C ILE A 161 3.98 -15.86 20.37
N GLY A 162 3.35 -16.96 20.75
CA GLY A 162 1.93 -17.21 20.70
C GLY A 162 1.52 -17.73 19.33
N GLU A 163 0.41 -17.17 18.83
CA GLU A 163 -0.21 -17.53 17.57
C GLU A 163 -0.92 -16.30 17.00
N PHE A 164 -1.36 -16.36 15.74
CA PHE A 164 -2.18 -15.29 15.15
C PHE A 164 -3.67 -15.59 15.21
N ALA A 165 -4.52 -14.59 14.93
CA ALA A 165 -5.97 -14.78 14.87
C ALA A 165 -6.34 -15.85 13.83
N ALA A 166 -7.26 -16.75 14.18
CA ALA A 166 -7.82 -17.79 13.31
C ALA A 166 -9.25 -17.47 12.83
N THR A 167 -9.63 -16.18 12.82
CA THR A 167 -11.02 -15.72 12.64
C THR A 167 -11.28 -15.10 11.26
N GLY A 168 -10.29 -15.10 10.37
CA GLY A 168 -10.28 -14.33 9.13
C GLY A 168 -9.97 -12.85 9.34
N TRP A 169 -9.58 -12.19 8.23
CA TRP A 169 -9.00 -10.85 8.24
C TRP A 169 -9.90 -9.71 8.75
N LEU A 170 -11.19 -9.95 8.97
CA LEU A 170 -12.13 -8.99 9.56
C LEU A 170 -12.59 -9.37 10.96
N ALA A 171 -12.13 -10.51 11.51
CA ALA A 171 -12.38 -10.92 12.89
C ALA A 171 -13.84 -10.80 13.36
N PHE A 172 -14.76 -11.47 12.66
CA PHE A 172 -16.18 -11.38 12.94
C PHE A 172 -16.54 -11.96 14.32
N PRO A 173 -17.26 -11.20 15.17
CA PRO A 173 -18.04 -11.78 16.26
C PRO A 173 -19.14 -12.70 15.70
N PRO A 174 -19.54 -13.74 16.45
CA PRO A 174 -19.09 -14.04 17.80
C PRO A 174 -17.72 -14.73 17.87
N LEU A 175 -17.18 -15.25 16.75
CA LEU A 175 -15.96 -16.07 16.73
C LEU A 175 -14.72 -15.35 17.30
N SER A 176 -14.60 -14.03 17.12
CA SER A 176 -13.52 -13.22 17.70
C SER A 176 -13.69 -12.86 19.18
N GLY A 177 -14.83 -13.21 19.80
CA GLY A 177 -15.08 -13.03 21.22
C GLY A 177 -14.18 -13.92 22.09
N ILE A 178 -13.98 -13.52 23.35
CA ILE A 178 -13.09 -14.25 24.28
C ILE A 178 -13.58 -15.68 24.58
N GLU A 179 -14.89 -15.93 24.47
CA GLU A 179 -15.51 -17.24 24.69
C GLU A 179 -15.12 -18.26 23.60
N TYR A 180 -15.11 -17.84 22.33
CA TYR A 180 -14.82 -18.72 21.19
C TYR A 180 -13.35 -18.71 20.77
N SER A 181 -12.64 -17.61 21.00
CA SER A 181 -11.22 -17.45 20.70
C SER A 181 -10.48 -16.89 21.92
N PRO A 182 -10.20 -17.74 22.93
CA PRO A 182 -9.58 -17.32 24.20
C PRO A 182 -8.08 -17.02 24.07
N SER A 183 -7.45 -17.39 22.94
CA SER A 183 -6.03 -17.19 22.72
C SER A 183 -5.66 -15.73 22.45
N VAL A 184 -4.36 -15.45 22.53
CA VAL A 184 -3.78 -14.12 22.30
C VAL A 184 -3.78 -13.69 20.83
N GLY A 185 -4.09 -14.61 19.89
CA GLY A 185 -4.00 -14.33 18.45
C GLY A 185 -4.92 -13.20 17.99
N MET A 186 -6.12 -13.13 18.56
CA MET A 186 -7.04 -12.02 18.31
C MET A 186 -6.50 -10.70 18.88
N ASP A 187 -5.78 -10.74 19.99
CA ASP A 187 -5.21 -9.55 20.60
C ASP A 187 -4.04 -8.99 19.76
N TYR A 188 -3.23 -9.87 19.12
CA TYR A 188 -2.25 -9.46 18.12
C TYR A 188 -2.88 -8.73 16.93
N TYR A 189 -4.00 -9.25 16.42
CA TYR A 189 -4.76 -8.59 15.35
C TYR A 189 -5.24 -7.20 15.78
N ILE A 190 -5.86 -7.10 16.97
CA ILE A 190 -6.42 -5.85 17.50
C ILE A 190 -5.32 -4.80 17.62
N TRP A 191 -4.28 -5.07 18.41
CA TRP A 191 -3.27 -4.06 18.72
C TRP A 191 -2.34 -3.77 17.54
N GLY A 192 -2.05 -4.77 16.69
CA GLY A 192 -1.30 -4.57 15.46
C GLY A 192 -1.99 -3.60 14.50
N LEU A 193 -3.30 -3.77 14.28
CA LEU A 193 -4.08 -2.89 13.41
C LEU A 193 -4.44 -1.56 14.07
N GLN A 194 -4.67 -1.51 15.38
CA GLN A 194 -4.96 -0.27 16.10
C GLN A 194 -3.78 0.71 16.03
N VAL A 195 -2.56 0.20 16.26
CA VAL A 195 -1.33 0.99 16.20
C VAL A 195 -1.03 1.44 14.77
N ALA A 196 -1.11 0.53 13.80
CA ALA A 196 -0.90 0.87 12.40
C ALA A 196 -1.98 1.85 11.87
N GLY A 197 -3.24 1.66 12.26
CA GLY A 197 -4.38 2.49 11.85
C GLY A 197 -4.27 3.94 12.33
N LEU A 198 -3.69 4.17 13.51
CA LEU A 198 -3.35 5.53 13.97
C LEU A 198 -2.35 6.19 13.01
N GLY A 199 -1.30 5.47 12.62
CA GLY A 199 -0.33 5.95 11.64
C GLY A 199 -0.96 6.27 10.29
N THR A 200 -1.85 5.41 9.79
CA THR A 200 -2.57 5.65 8.53
C THR A 200 -3.46 6.89 8.59
N THR A 201 -4.20 7.08 9.69
CA THR A 201 -5.06 8.25 9.88
C THR A 201 -4.25 9.55 9.85
N LEU A 202 -3.11 9.57 10.55
CA LEU A 202 -2.17 10.70 10.56
C LEU A 202 -1.60 10.98 9.17
N SER A 203 -1.23 9.94 8.40
CA SER A 203 -0.80 10.10 7.01
C SER A 203 -1.90 10.70 6.13
N GLY A 204 -3.15 10.26 6.28
CA GLY A 204 -4.31 10.79 5.57
C GLY A 204 -4.48 12.30 5.79
N ILE A 205 -4.44 12.73 7.05
CA ILE A 205 -4.52 14.15 7.43
C ILE A 205 -3.35 14.93 6.82
N ASN A 206 -2.13 14.39 6.88
CA ASN A 206 -0.93 15.05 6.39
C ASN A 206 -1.00 15.36 4.89
N PHE A 207 -1.32 14.36 4.06
CA PHE A 207 -1.41 14.56 2.62
C PHE A 207 -2.62 15.40 2.21
N PHE A 208 -3.75 15.30 2.91
CA PHE A 208 -4.90 16.16 2.67
C PHE A 208 -4.53 17.65 2.81
N ILE A 209 -3.84 18.02 3.90
CA ILE A 209 -3.38 19.40 4.11
C ILE A 209 -2.27 19.77 3.12
N THR A 210 -1.31 18.88 2.87
CA THR A 210 -0.20 19.10 1.93
C THR A 210 -0.73 19.48 0.55
N ILE A 211 -1.65 18.68 -0.02
CA ILE A 211 -2.18 18.91 -1.37
C ILE A 211 -2.97 20.22 -1.41
N LEU A 212 -3.75 20.56 -0.39
CA LEU A 212 -4.57 21.76 -0.43
C LEU A 212 -3.78 23.06 -0.18
N LYS A 213 -2.77 23.02 0.70
CA LYS A 213 -2.12 24.22 1.25
C LYS A 213 -0.66 24.42 0.85
N MET A 214 0.05 23.40 0.36
CA MET A 214 1.48 23.50 0.03
C MET A 214 1.81 23.44 -1.46
N ARG A 215 0.79 23.47 -2.33
CA ARG A 215 1.01 23.64 -3.78
C ARG A 215 1.81 24.91 -4.05
N THR A 216 2.58 24.89 -5.14
CA THR A 216 3.17 26.13 -5.66
C THR A 216 2.08 27.19 -5.88
N PRO A 217 2.32 28.48 -5.54
CA PRO A 217 1.27 29.51 -5.49
C PRO A 217 0.44 29.68 -6.77
N SER A 218 1.04 29.34 -7.91
CA SER A 218 0.45 29.48 -9.25
C SER A 218 -0.49 28.33 -9.64
N MET A 219 -0.38 27.16 -9.00
CA MET A 219 -1.13 25.96 -9.39
C MET A 219 -2.56 25.94 -8.81
N LYS A 220 -3.58 26.06 -9.68
CA LYS A 220 -5.00 25.85 -9.31
C LYS A 220 -5.30 24.36 -9.10
N LEU A 221 -6.41 24.06 -8.42
CA LEU A 221 -6.82 22.65 -8.18
C LEU A 221 -7.00 21.88 -9.50
N MET A 222 -7.69 22.48 -10.48
CA MET A 222 -7.92 21.86 -11.81
C MET A 222 -6.70 21.95 -12.76
N GLN A 223 -5.50 22.17 -12.21
CA GLN A 223 -4.22 22.08 -12.90
C GLN A 223 -3.29 21.02 -12.26
N MET A 224 -3.73 20.34 -11.20
CA MET A 224 -2.93 19.28 -10.59
C MET A 224 -2.90 18.02 -11.48
N PRO A 225 -1.79 17.25 -11.48
CA PRO A 225 -1.75 15.93 -12.09
C PRO A 225 -2.84 15.00 -11.56
N VAL A 226 -3.23 13.99 -12.35
CA VAL A 226 -4.33 13.09 -11.96
C VAL A 226 -3.93 12.22 -10.78
N PHE A 227 -2.67 11.80 -10.68
CA PHE A 227 -2.18 11.10 -9.48
C PHE A 227 -2.38 11.90 -8.20
N THR A 228 -2.13 13.21 -8.23
CA THR A 228 -2.37 14.11 -7.09
C THR A 228 -3.86 14.22 -6.76
N TRP A 229 -4.75 14.28 -7.75
CA TRP A 229 -6.20 14.26 -7.52
C TRP A 229 -6.69 12.95 -6.90
N THR A 230 -6.20 11.81 -7.39
CA THR A 230 -6.56 10.50 -6.81
C THR A 230 -6.00 10.35 -5.41
N ALA A 231 -4.80 10.86 -5.15
CA ALA A 231 -4.24 10.93 -3.79
C ALA A 231 -5.10 11.82 -2.89
N LEU A 232 -5.55 12.99 -3.36
CA LEU A 232 -6.41 13.88 -2.57
C LEU A 232 -7.70 13.16 -2.12
N VAL A 233 -8.42 12.53 -3.05
CA VAL A 233 -9.66 11.79 -2.71
C VAL A 233 -9.36 10.62 -1.78
N THR A 234 -8.26 9.90 -2.02
CA THR A 234 -7.81 8.80 -1.15
C THR A 234 -7.60 9.28 0.28
N ASN A 235 -6.93 10.41 0.47
CA ASN A 235 -6.67 10.97 1.79
C ASN A 235 -7.96 11.47 2.48
N VAL A 236 -8.93 12.00 1.72
CA VAL A 236 -10.28 12.30 2.26
C VAL A 236 -10.96 11.03 2.76
N LEU A 237 -10.91 9.95 1.98
CA LEU A 237 -11.47 8.65 2.38
C LEU A 237 -10.79 8.11 3.64
N ILE A 238 -9.45 8.19 3.73
CA ILE A 238 -8.71 7.74 4.91
C ILE A 238 -9.20 8.48 6.16
N VAL A 239 -9.27 9.82 6.11
CA VAL A 239 -9.70 10.64 7.25
C VAL A 239 -11.14 10.32 7.69
N ALA A 240 -12.02 10.01 6.74
CA ALA A 240 -13.42 9.70 7.04
C ALA A 240 -13.67 8.24 7.46
N ALA A 241 -12.94 7.27 6.91
CA ALA A 241 -13.21 5.83 7.10
C ALA A 241 -12.42 5.20 8.26
N PHE A 242 -11.15 5.56 8.47
CA PHE A 242 -10.31 4.94 9.51
C PHE A 242 -10.80 5.14 10.95
N PRO A 243 -11.45 6.25 11.32
CA PRO A 243 -12.06 6.38 12.65
C PRO A 243 -13.09 5.28 12.94
N VAL A 244 -13.78 4.76 11.92
CA VAL A 244 -14.76 3.66 12.07
C VAL A 244 -14.04 2.35 12.40
N LEU A 245 -12.93 2.02 11.73
CA LEU A 245 -12.12 0.86 12.10
C LEU A 245 -11.59 1.00 13.53
N THR A 246 -11.07 2.17 13.86
CA THR A 246 -10.50 2.50 15.18
C THR A 246 -11.51 2.23 16.30
N ILE A 247 -12.74 2.74 16.18
CA ILE A 247 -13.76 2.53 17.20
C ILE A 247 -14.26 1.08 17.22
N THR A 248 -14.39 0.43 16.06
CA THR A 248 -14.84 -0.97 15.98
C THR A 248 -13.88 -1.91 16.71
N LEU A 249 -12.57 -1.73 16.52
CA LEU A 249 -11.53 -2.50 17.22
C LEU A 249 -11.47 -2.14 18.71
N VAL A 250 -11.67 -0.88 19.09
CA VAL A 250 -11.78 -0.48 20.51
C VAL A 250 -12.96 -1.17 21.19
N LEU A 251 -14.15 -1.17 20.57
CA LEU A 251 -15.32 -1.86 21.10
C LEU A 251 -15.09 -3.37 21.24
N LEU A 252 -14.45 -4.00 20.24
CA LEU A 252 -14.09 -5.42 20.31
C LEU A 252 -13.05 -5.70 21.41
N THR A 253 -12.12 -4.76 21.64
CA THR A 253 -11.15 -4.84 22.73
C THR A 253 -11.87 -4.78 24.08
N LEU A 254 -12.84 -3.88 24.24
CA LEU A 254 -13.62 -3.75 25.48
C LEU A 254 -14.40 -5.04 25.77
N ASP A 255 -15.02 -5.65 24.75
CA ASP A 255 -15.72 -6.93 24.90
C ASP A 255 -14.77 -8.04 25.38
N ARG A 256 -13.53 -8.08 24.85
CA ARG A 256 -12.53 -9.10 25.21
C ARG A 256 -11.82 -8.84 26.54
N TYR A 257 -11.57 -7.59 26.91
CA TYR A 257 -10.71 -7.21 28.05
C TYR A 257 -11.50 -6.86 29.30
N LEU A 258 -12.65 -6.20 29.14
CA LEU A 258 -13.45 -5.68 30.24
C LEU A 258 -14.81 -6.37 30.38
N GLY A 259 -15.12 -7.33 29.50
CA GLY A 259 -16.38 -8.08 29.54
C GLY A 259 -17.59 -7.22 29.20
N THR A 260 -17.43 -6.23 28.33
CA THR A 260 -18.58 -5.49 27.80
C THR A 260 -19.40 -6.36 26.85
N HIS A 261 -20.59 -5.88 26.48
CA HIS A 261 -21.56 -6.61 25.68
C HIS A 261 -21.95 -5.83 24.41
N PHE A 262 -20.98 -5.36 23.62
CA PHE A 262 -21.27 -4.70 22.34
C PHE A 262 -21.68 -5.70 21.27
N PHE A 263 -20.91 -6.78 21.11
CA PHE A 263 -21.05 -7.76 20.03
C PHE A 263 -21.27 -9.19 20.52
N THR A 264 -21.37 -9.40 21.83
CA THR A 264 -21.62 -10.70 22.46
C THR A 264 -23.01 -11.23 22.15
N ASN A 265 -23.20 -12.55 22.27
CA ASN A 265 -24.51 -13.19 22.11
C ASN A 265 -25.43 -12.92 23.31
N ASP A 266 -24.85 -12.84 24.51
CA ASP A 266 -25.56 -12.55 25.75
C ASP A 266 -25.42 -11.07 26.16
N GLY A 267 -26.12 -10.68 27.23
CA GLY A 267 -25.99 -9.33 27.81
C GLY A 267 -26.59 -8.21 26.95
N GLY A 268 -27.36 -8.54 25.92
CA GLY A 268 -27.98 -7.59 25.00
C GLY A 268 -27.09 -7.15 23.83
N GLY A 269 -25.91 -7.78 23.67
CA GLY A 269 -25.01 -7.51 22.54
C GLY A 269 -25.58 -7.93 21.19
N ASN A 270 -24.97 -7.42 20.11
CA ASN A 270 -25.40 -7.72 18.74
C ASN A 270 -24.20 -7.89 17.80
N ALA A 271 -23.86 -9.13 17.45
CA ALA A 271 -22.79 -9.43 16.51
C ALA A 271 -22.97 -8.76 15.14
N MET A 272 -24.21 -8.62 14.63
CA MET A 272 -24.49 -7.98 13.34
C MET A 272 -24.10 -6.50 13.31
N LEU A 273 -24.06 -5.83 14.47
CA LEU A 273 -23.57 -4.45 14.58
C LEU A 273 -22.11 -4.35 14.15
N TYR A 274 -21.27 -5.31 14.56
CA TYR A 274 -19.86 -5.37 14.14
C TYR A 274 -19.75 -5.49 12.63
N ILE A 275 -20.49 -6.42 12.02
CA ILE A 275 -20.47 -6.65 10.56
C ILE A 275 -20.83 -5.36 9.83
N ASN A 276 -21.84 -4.63 10.31
CA ASN A 276 -22.20 -3.34 9.71
C ASN A 276 -21.07 -2.30 9.87
N LEU A 277 -20.55 -2.10 11.08
CA LEU A 277 -19.51 -1.09 11.37
C LEU A 277 -18.20 -1.37 10.61
N ILE A 278 -17.73 -2.61 10.62
CA ILE A 278 -16.46 -2.96 9.97
C ILE A 278 -16.55 -2.74 8.46
N TRP A 279 -17.72 -2.94 7.83
CA TRP A 279 -17.86 -2.71 6.40
C TRP A 279 -18.08 -1.25 6.01
N ILE A 280 -18.62 -0.41 6.92
CA ILE A 280 -18.61 1.06 6.75
C ILE A 280 -17.18 1.57 6.54
N TRP A 281 -16.18 0.94 7.18
CA TRP A 281 -14.76 1.17 6.87
C TRP A 281 -14.29 0.33 5.66
N GLY A 282 -14.59 -0.96 5.64
CA GLY A 282 -13.94 -1.93 4.75
C GLY A 282 -14.23 -1.73 3.27
N HIS A 283 -15.39 -1.18 2.90
CA HIS A 283 -15.66 -0.86 1.50
C HIS A 283 -14.95 0.43 1.04
N PRO A 284 -14.99 1.55 1.77
CA PRO A 284 -14.10 2.69 1.47
C PRO A 284 -12.63 2.32 1.39
N GLU A 285 -12.14 1.39 2.23
CA GLU A 285 -10.75 0.91 2.20
C GLU A 285 -10.34 0.37 0.83
N VAL A 286 -11.19 -0.42 0.16
CA VAL A 286 -10.81 -0.96 -1.16
C VAL A 286 -10.69 0.15 -2.21
N TYR A 287 -11.39 1.28 -2.04
CA TYR A 287 -11.20 2.45 -2.89
C TYR A 287 -9.97 3.27 -2.52
N ILE A 288 -9.64 3.37 -1.23
CA ILE A 288 -8.37 3.92 -0.77
C ILE A 288 -7.20 3.19 -1.46
N LEU A 289 -7.35 1.87 -1.68
CA LEU A 289 -6.34 1.08 -2.39
C LEU A 289 -6.29 1.35 -3.90
N VAL A 290 -7.44 1.37 -4.59
CA VAL A 290 -7.46 1.39 -6.05
C VAL A 290 -7.29 2.79 -6.66
N LEU A 291 -7.74 3.85 -5.97
CA LEU A 291 -7.72 5.21 -6.52
C LEU A 291 -6.29 5.71 -6.83
N PRO A 292 -5.28 5.56 -5.95
CA PRO A 292 -3.92 5.96 -6.28
C PRO A 292 -3.34 5.16 -7.44
N ALA A 293 -3.64 3.87 -7.55
CA ALA A 293 -3.25 3.04 -8.68
C ALA A 293 -3.83 3.59 -10.01
N PHE A 294 -5.09 4.02 -10.01
CA PHE A 294 -5.69 4.72 -11.16
C PHE A 294 -4.96 6.02 -11.51
N GLY A 295 -4.46 6.75 -10.51
CA GLY A 295 -3.59 7.89 -10.71
C GLY A 295 -2.31 7.49 -11.45
N VAL A 296 -1.61 6.45 -10.96
CA VAL A 296 -0.38 5.93 -11.57
C VAL A 296 -0.61 5.56 -13.04
N PHE A 297 -1.66 4.79 -13.34
CA PHE A 297 -1.96 4.40 -14.72
C PHE A 297 -2.23 5.61 -15.62
N SER A 298 -2.82 6.68 -15.08
CA SER A 298 -3.07 7.91 -15.84
C SER A 298 -1.76 8.61 -16.23
N GLU A 299 -0.82 8.73 -15.30
CA GLU A 299 0.49 9.35 -15.55
C GLU A 299 1.35 8.50 -16.50
N VAL A 300 1.38 7.18 -16.28
CA VAL A 300 2.13 6.23 -17.13
C VAL A 300 1.61 6.28 -18.56
N ILE A 301 0.28 6.19 -18.76
CA ILE A 301 -0.26 6.10 -20.11
C ILE A 301 -0.15 7.42 -20.88
N ALA A 302 -0.28 8.57 -20.21
CA ALA A 302 -0.07 9.88 -20.84
C ALA A 302 1.40 10.06 -21.27
N THR A 303 2.33 9.64 -20.41
CA THR A 303 3.77 9.73 -20.67
C THR A 303 4.19 8.86 -21.86
N PHE A 304 3.91 7.56 -21.81
CA PHE A 304 4.38 6.63 -22.82
C PHE A 304 3.52 6.59 -24.09
N SER A 305 2.33 7.21 -24.10
CA SER A 305 1.57 7.47 -25.34
C SER A 305 1.96 8.78 -26.03
N ARG A 306 2.83 9.59 -25.40
CA ARG A 306 3.26 10.91 -25.90
C ARG A 306 2.09 11.86 -26.17
N LYS A 307 1.05 11.80 -25.34
CA LYS A 307 -0.20 12.55 -25.53
C LYS A 307 -0.75 13.00 -24.18
N ALA A 308 -1.33 14.20 -24.15
CA ALA A 308 -2.06 14.67 -22.97
C ALA A 308 -3.21 13.71 -22.63
N LEU A 309 -3.52 13.57 -21.34
CA LEU A 309 -4.57 12.67 -20.89
C LEU A 309 -5.93 13.07 -21.46
N PHE A 310 -6.60 12.13 -22.13
CA PHE A 310 -7.93 12.36 -22.67
C PHE A 310 -8.95 12.49 -21.53
N GLY A 311 -9.80 13.51 -21.60
CA GLY A 311 -10.91 13.67 -20.66
C GLY A 311 -10.50 14.01 -19.22
N TYR A 312 -9.42 14.77 -19.00
CA TYR A 312 -8.92 15.17 -17.67
C TYR A 312 -10.03 15.57 -16.67
N LYS A 313 -10.91 16.51 -17.05
CA LYS A 313 -12.02 16.95 -16.19
C LYS A 313 -12.96 15.78 -15.83
N GLY A 314 -13.28 14.93 -16.80
CA GLY A 314 -14.09 13.72 -16.59
C GLY A 314 -13.41 12.74 -15.64
N MET A 315 -12.10 12.58 -15.73
CA MET A 315 -11.31 11.73 -14.81
C MET A 315 -11.35 12.25 -13.36
N VAL A 316 -11.22 13.57 -13.19
CA VAL A 316 -11.28 14.22 -11.87
C VAL A 316 -12.69 14.07 -11.26
N TYR A 317 -13.73 14.40 -12.01
CA TYR A 317 -15.11 14.26 -11.52
C TYR A 317 -15.48 12.80 -11.24
N ALA A 318 -15.08 11.86 -12.09
CA ALA A 318 -15.27 10.43 -11.83
C ALA A 318 -14.61 10.00 -10.51
N THR A 319 -13.40 10.48 -10.23
CA THR A 319 -12.68 10.20 -8.98
C THR A 319 -13.42 10.78 -7.77
N ALA A 320 -13.90 12.02 -7.85
CA ALA A 320 -14.68 12.64 -6.78
C ALA A 320 -16.02 11.91 -6.55
N CYS A 321 -16.70 11.50 -7.61
CA CYS A 321 -17.93 10.70 -7.52
C CYS A 321 -17.70 9.36 -6.82
N ILE A 322 -16.60 8.65 -7.14
CA ILE A 322 -16.23 7.42 -6.44
C ILE A 322 -16.01 7.69 -4.95
N GLY A 323 -15.32 8.79 -4.62
CA GLY A 323 -15.09 9.21 -3.24
C GLY A 323 -16.41 9.32 -2.44
N VAL A 324 -17.41 10.00 -2.98
CA VAL A 324 -18.72 10.15 -2.32
C VAL A 324 -19.49 8.84 -2.28
N LEU A 325 -19.58 8.13 -3.41
CA LEU A 325 -20.38 6.90 -3.53
C LEU A 325 -19.82 5.75 -2.68
N SER A 326 -18.52 5.75 -2.38
CA SER A 326 -17.88 4.73 -1.54
C SER A 326 -18.50 4.59 -0.15
N PHE A 327 -19.15 5.64 0.35
CA PHE A 327 -19.82 5.66 1.65
C PHE A 327 -21.30 5.28 1.60
N ILE A 328 -21.85 4.78 0.49
CA ILE A 328 -23.28 4.39 0.40
C ILE A 328 -23.51 3.02 -0.26
N VAL A 329 -22.51 2.14 -0.14
CA VAL A 329 -22.51 0.81 -0.81
C VAL A 329 -22.12 -0.35 0.12
N TRP A 330 -21.63 -0.09 1.34
CA TRP A 330 -20.99 -1.11 2.18
C TRP A 330 -21.85 -2.33 2.51
N LEU A 331 -23.18 -2.21 2.53
CA LEU A 331 -24.09 -3.30 2.87
C LEU A 331 -24.04 -4.47 1.88
N HIS A 332 -23.55 -4.27 0.65
CA HIS A 332 -23.44 -5.36 -0.32
C HIS A 332 -22.54 -6.50 0.15
N HIS A 333 -21.70 -6.28 1.17
CA HIS A 333 -20.85 -7.32 1.72
C HIS A 333 -21.59 -8.31 2.63
N PHE A 334 -22.85 -8.04 2.93
CA PHE A 334 -23.67 -8.86 3.81
C PHE A 334 -25.14 -8.88 3.41
N PHE A 335 -25.43 -8.90 2.09
CA PHE A 335 -26.80 -9.10 1.59
C PHE A 335 -27.50 -10.33 2.17
N THR A 336 -26.72 -11.35 2.51
CA THR A 336 -27.14 -12.62 3.11
C THR A 336 -27.45 -12.55 4.61
N MET A 337 -27.29 -11.40 5.26
CA MET A 337 -27.54 -11.22 6.71
C MET A 337 -29.01 -10.89 7.04
N GLY A 338 -29.94 -11.11 6.10
CA GLY A 338 -31.38 -11.02 6.37
C GLY A 338 -31.98 -9.61 6.37
N SER A 339 -31.29 -8.62 5.78
CA SER A 339 -31.88 -7.29 5.54
C SER A 339 -33.11 -7.38 4.62
N GLY A 340 -34.07 -6.47 4.80
CA GLY A 340 -35.28 -6.44 3.96
C GLY A 340 -34.98 -6.18 2.48
N ALA A 341 -35.87 -6.64 1.59
CA ALA A 341 -35.68 -6.56 0.13
C ALA A 341 -35.40 -5.14 -0.38
N ASN A 342 -36.06 -4.12 0.19
CA ASN A 342 -35.85 -2.72 -0.18
C ASN A 342 -34.42 -2.23 0.15
N VAL A 343 -33.87 -2.66 1.28
CA VAL A 343 -32.49 -2.31 1.69
C VAL A 343 -31.49 -2.97 0.75
N ASN A 344 -31.66 -4.26 0.48
CA ASN A 344 -30.79 -4.98 -0.47
C ASN A 344 -30.87 -4.38 -1.88
N ALA A 345 -32.07 -4.02 -2.35
CA ALA A 345 -32.25 -3.38 -3.66
C ALA A 345 -31.57 -2.00 -3.72
N PHE A 346 -31.71 -1.16 -2.69
CA PHE A 346 -31.06 0.15 -2.64
C PHE A 346 -29.53 0.01 -2.74
N PHE A 347 -28.93 -0.81 -1.87
CA PHE A 347 -27.47 -0.99 -1.85
C PHE A 347 -26.95 -1.73 -3.09
N GLY A 348 -27.73 -2.63 -3.68
CA GLY A 348 -27.41 -3.24 -4.97
C GLY A 348 -27.35 -2.20 -6.09
N ILE A 349 -28.36 -1.32 -6.18
CA ILE A 349 -28.42 -0.25 -7.18
C ILE A 349 -27.28 0.75 -7.00
N THR A 350 -27.04 1.24 -5.78
CA THR A 350 -25.94 2.19 -5.53
C THR A 350 -24.58 1.59 -5.86
N THR A 351 -24.39 0.30 -5.60
CA THR A 351 -23.17 -0.43 -5.97
C THR A 351 -23.04 -0.56 -7.48
N MET A 352 -24.11 -0.80 -8.23
CA MET A 352 -24.03 -0.81 -9.69
C MET A 352 -23.70 0.57 -10.27
N ILE A 353 -24.22 1.65 -9.68
CA ILE A 353 -23.96 3.04 -10.13
C ILE A 353 -22.46 3.38 -10.06
N ILE A 354 -21.73 2.88 -9.06
CA ILE A 354 -20.30 3.17 -8.88
C ILE A 354 -19.42 2.61 -10.03
N SER A 355 -19.94 1.64 -10.79
CA SER A 355 -19.25 1.08 -11.96
C SER A 355 -19.12 2.09 -13.10
N ILE A 356 -20.05 3.06 -13.21
CA ILE A 356 -20.09 4.05 -14.29
C ILE A 356 -18.86 4.97 -14.25
N PRO A 357 -18.53 5.67 -13.13
CA PRO A 357 -17.31 6.45 -13.04
C PRO A 357 -16.04 5.66 -13.40
N THR A 358 -15.97 4.40 -12.97
CA THR A 358 -14.83 3.54 -13.23
C THR A 358 -14.71 3.17 -14.72
N GLY A 359 -15.84 2.85 -15.37
CA GLY A 359 -15.90 2.60 -16.80
C GLY A 359 -15.43 3.82 -17.62
N VAL A 360 -15.88 5.02 -17.26
CA VAL A 360 -15.42 6.28 -17.90
C VAL A 360 -13.89 6.40 -17.85
N LYS A 361 -13.25 6.02 -16.74
CA LYS A 361 -11.79 6.06 -16.61
C LYS A 361 -11.10 5.08 -17.56
N ILE A 362 -11.60 3.85 -17.69
CA ILE A 362 -11.07 2.84 -18.63
C ILE A 362 -11.11 3.37 -20.07
N PHE A 363 -12.24 3.93 -20.51
CA PHE A 363 -12.34 4.51 -21.85
C PHE A 363 -11.43 5.72 -22.05
N ASN A 364 -11.28 6.59 -21.06
CA ASN A 364 -10.37 7.73 -21.15
C ASN A 364 -8.90 7.29 -21.32
N TRP A 365 -8.46 6.23 -20.63
CA TRP A 365 -7.12 5.69 -20.85
C TRP A 365 -6.96 5.09 -22.25
N LEU A 366 -7.96 4.34 -22.75
CA LEU A 366 -7.95 3.83 -24.12
C LEU A 366 -7.89 4.96 -25.17
N PHE A 367 -8.66 6.04 -24.98
CA PHE A 367 -8.62 7.21 -25.87
C PHE A 367 -7.34 8.04 -25.72
N THR A 368 -6.64 7.94 -24.59
CA THR A 368 -5.29 8.52 -24.43
C THR A 368 -4.27 7.73 -25.27
N MET A 369 -4.37 6.40 -25.31
CA MET A 369 -3.54 5.58 -26.19
C MET A 369 -3.90 5.78 -27.68
N PHE A 370 -5.19 5.96 -27.97
CA PHE A 370 -5.67 6.15 -29.33
C PHE A 370 -5.02 7.36 -30.02
N ARG A 371 -4.44 7.11 -31.20
CA ARG A 371 -3.63 8.09 -31.97
C ARG A 371 -2.40 8.64 -31.21
N GLY A 372 -1.99 8.00 -30.12
CA GLY A 372 -0.69 8.22 -29.49
C GLY A 372 0.42 7.37 -30.12
N ARG A 373 1.67 7.56 -29.66
CA ARG A 373 2.82 6.71 -30.01
C ARG A 373 3.23 5.88 -28.80
N VAL A 374 2.54 4.75 -28.59
CA VAL A 374 2.70 3.92 -27.39
C VAL A 374 4.05 3.20 -27.40
N GLN A 375 4.88 3.50 -26.40
CA GLN A 375 6.13 2.77 -26.16
C GLN A 375 5.88 1.59 -25.21
N PHE A 376 6.09 0.36 -25.67
CA PHE A 376 5.87 -0.86 -24.87
C PHE A 376 7.00 -1.14 -23.87
N THR A 377 7.11 -0.25 -22.89
CA THR A 377 7.96 -0.39 -21.72
C THR A 377 7.27 -1.17 -20.61
N THR A 378 8.01 -1.64 -19.62
CA THR A 378 7.48 -2.40 -18.48
C THR A 378 6.30 -1.70 -17.77
N PRO A 379 6.33 -0.39 -17.44
CA PRO A 379 5.18 0.31 -16.86
C PRO A 379 3.91 0.25 -17.73
N VAL A 380 4.05 0.32 -19.06
CA VAL A 380 2.92 0.24 -19.99
C VAL A 380 2.35 -1.17 -20.06
N LEU A 381 3.20 -2.21 -20.01
CA LEU A 381 2.72 -3.60 -19.95
C LEU A 381 1.86 -3.84 -18.70
N TRP A 382 2.31 -3.39 -17.53
CA TRP A 382 1.51 -3.43 -16.30
C TRP A 382 0.18 -2.69 -16.47
N THR A 383 0.18 -1.53 -17.13
CA THR A 383 -1.02 -0.73 -17.38
C THR A 383 -2.01 -1.41 -18.33
N ILE A 384 -1.53 -2.03 -19.41
CA ILE A 384 -2.38 -2.78 -20.35
C ILE A 384 -2.91 -4.04 -19.67
N GLY A 385 -2.07 -4.77 -18.93
CA GLY A 385 -2.48 -5.92 -18.13
C GLY A 385 -3.58 -5.54 -17.14
N PHE A 386 -3.41 -4.41 -16.45
CA PHE A 386 -4.45 -3.82 -15.61
C PHE A 386 -5.76 -3.63 -16.36
N MET A 387 -5.77 -2.93 -17.51
CA MET A 387 -7.03 -2.64 -18.21
C MET A 387 -7.80 -3.93 -18.57
N VAL A 388 -7.10 -4.97 -19.01
CA VAL A 388 -7.72 -6.26 -19.35
C VAL A 388 -8.23 -6.98 -18.09
N THR A 389 -7.35 -7.16 -17.11
CA THR A 389 -7.65 -7.90 -15.88
C THR A 389 -8.74 -7.21 -15.06
N PHE A 390 -8.59 -5.92 -14.80
CA PHE A 390 -9.54 -5.13 -14.03
C PHE A 390 -10.91 -5.01 -14.68
N THR A 391 -11.01 -5.01 -16.02
CA THR A 391 -12.32 -5.03 -16.69
C THR A 391 -13.07 -6.33 -16.42
N ILE A 392 -12.39 -7.48 -16.46
CA ILE A 392 -12.98 -8.79 -16.13
C ILE A 392 -13.37 -8.83 -14.64
N GLY A 393 -12.46 -8.36 -13.77
CA GLY A 393 -12.72 -8.23 -12.33
C GLY A 393 -13.95 -7.36 -12.06
N GLY A 394 -14.00 -6.17 -12.63
CA GLY A 394 -15.11 -5.23 -12.48
C GLY A 394 -16.45 -5.79 -12.96
N MET A 395 -16.46 -6.49 -14.10
CA MET A 395 -17.66 -7.17 -14.61
C MET A 395 -18.21 -8.20 -13.60
N THR A 396 -17.33 -9.04 -13.03
CA THR A 396 -17.74 -10.01 -12.00
C THR A 396 -18.19 -9.33 -10.70
N GLY A 397 -17.68 -8.14 -10.38
CA GLY A 397 -18.13 -7.35 -9.22
C GLY A 397 -19.53 -6.78 -9.41
N VAL A 398 -19.85 -6.31 -10.62
CA VAL A 398 -21.21 -5.86 -10.97
C VAL A 398 -22.20 -7.03 -10.86
N MET A 399 -21.79 -8.26 -11.19
CA MET A 399 -22.64 -9.44 -10.97
C MET A 399 -22.92 -9.67 -9.47
N LEU A 400 -21.89 -9.56 -8.61
CA LEU A 400 -22.04 -9.70 -7.16
C LEU A 400 -22.81 -8.54 -6.51
N ALA A 401 -22.90 -7.39 -7.18
CA ALA A 401 -23.74 -6.28 -6.72
C ALA A 401 -25.24 -6.57 -6.84
N ILE A 402 -25.64 -7.63 -7.55
CA ILE A 402 -27.03 -8.05 -7.70
C ILE A 402 -27.37 -9.02 -6.55
N PRO A 403 -28.23 -8.66 -5.58
CA PRO A 403 -28.45 -9.48 -4.38
C PRO A 403 -28.91 -10.92 -4.69
N ALA A 404 -29.73 -11.10 -5.72
CA ALA A 404 -30.21 -12.42 -6.15
C ALA A 404 -29.07 -13.35 -6.62
N ILE A 405 -28.02 -12.79 -7.22
CA ILE A 405 -26.82 -13.54 -7.61
C ILE A 405 -25.90 -13.72 -6.40
N ASP A 406 -25.74 -12.68 -5.57
CA ASP A 406 -24.92 -12.76 -4.37
C ASP A 406 -25.42 -13.87 -3.45
N PHE A 407 -26.73 -14.09 -3.28
CA PHE A 407 -27.26 -15.17 -2.44
C PHE A 407 -26.70 -16.56 -2.75
N VAL A 408 -26.29 -16.84 -3.99
CA VAL A 408 -25.69 -18.13 -4.38
C VAL A 408 -24.16 -18.09 -4.51
N LEU A 409 -23.57 -16.90 -4.76
CA LEU A 409 -22.12 -16.75 -4.92
C LEU A 409 -21.41 -16.23 -3.66
N HIS A 410 -22.15 -15.74 -2.68
CA HIS A 410 -21.64 -15.19 -1.43
C HIS A 410 -20.75 -16.20 -0.72
N ASN A 411 -19.55 -15.77 -0.33
CA ASN A 411 -18.52 -16.63 0.29
C ASN A 411 -18.07 -17.87 -0.52
N SER A 412 -18.49 -18.03 -1.77
CA SER A 412 -17.91 -19.02 -2.68
C SER A 412 -16.52 -18.59 -3.15
N LEU A 413 -15.79 -19.49 -3.83
CA LEU A 413 -14.53 -19.10 -4.49
C LEU A 413 -14.71 -18.05 -5.60
N PHE A 414 -15.95 -17.82 -6.09
CA PHE A 414 -16.23 -16.74 -7.03
C PHE A 414 -15.92 -15.36 -6.42
N LEU A 415 -16.29 -15.15 -5.15
CA LEU A 415 -15.98 -13.91 -4.42
C LEU A 415 -14.46 -13.71 -4.28
N ILE A 416 -13.74 -14.78 -3.95
CA ILE A 416 -12.28 -14.75 -3.83
C ILE A 416 -11.65 -14.43 -5.18
N ALA A 417 -12.08 -15.08 -6.26
CA ALA A 417 -11.60 -14.84 -7.61
C ALA A 417 -11.86 -13.39 -8.04
N HIS A 418 -13.08 -12.88 -7.85
CA HIS A 418 -13.43 -11.48 -8.13
C HIS A 418 -12.51 -10.50 -7.40
N PHE A 419 -12.39 -10.62 -6.09
CA PHE A 419 -11.63 -9.68 -5.29
C PHE A 419 -10.13 -9.71 -5.61
N HIS A 420 -9.55 -10.89 -5.81
CA HIS A 420 -8.15 -11.01 -6.24
C HIS A 420 -7.93 -10.43 -7.64
N ASN A 421 -8.91 -10.53 -8.53
CA ASN A 421 -8.85 -9.94 -9.87
C ASN A 421 -8.73 -8.42 -9.81
N VAL A 422 -9.56 -7.76 -9.00
CA VAL A 422 -9.53 -6.30 -8.87
C VAL A 422 -8.35 -5.79 -8.02
N ILE A 423 -7.89 -6.53 -7.01
CA ILE A 423 -6.75 -6.11 -6.17
C ILE A 423 -5.42 -6.38 -6.88
N ILE A 424 -5.19 -7.57 -7.43
CA ILE A 424 -3.93 -7.87 -8.12
C ILE A 424 -3.85 -7.06 -9.41
N GLY A 425 -4.89 -7.13 -10.24
CA GLY A 425 -4.94 -6.40 -11.50
C GLY A 425 -5.01 -4.89 -11.33
N GLY A 426 -5.78 -4.38 -10.36
CA GLY A 426 -5.96 -2.95 -10.12
C GLY A 426 -4.84 -2.34 -9.28
N VAL A 427 -4.57 -2.89 -8.10
CA VAL A 427 -3.66 -2.29 -7.11
C VAL A 427 -2.24 -2.75 -7.36
N VAL A 428 -1.96 -4.06 -7.30
CA VAL A 428 -0.58 -4.59 -7.34
C VAL A 428 0.11 -4.24 -8.67
N PHE A 429 -0.56 -4.44 -9.80
CA PHE A 429 0.00 -4.05 -11.11
C PHE A 429 0.24 -2.54 -11.22
N GLY A 430 -0.65 -1.72 -10.64
CA GLY A 430 -0.49 -0.27 -10.60
C GLY A 430 0.70 0.16 -9.75
N MET A 431 0.90 -0.49 -8.61
CA MET A 431 2.06 -0.22 -7.76
C MET A 431 3.36 -0.64 -8.43
N PHE A 432 3.40 -1.80 -9.12
CA PHE A 432 4.59 -2.19 -9.90
C PHE A 432 4.85 -1.28 -11.10
N ALA A 433 3.80 -0.79 -11.76
CA ALA A 433 3.92 0.24 -12.79
C ALA A 433 4.55 1.51 -12.22
N GLY A 434 4.05 1.99 -11.08
CA GLY A 434 4.52 3.20 -10.41
C GLY A 434 5.94 3.07 -9.89
N ILE A 435 6.28 1.96 -9.24
CA ILE A 435 7.65 1.67 -8.79
C ILE A 435 8.59 1.68 -9.97
N THR A 436 8.26 1.00 -11.08
CA THR A 436 9.12 0.98 -12.27
C THR A 436 9.25 2.36 -12.91
N TYR A 437 8.15 3.12 -12.94
CA TYR A 437 8.09 4.46 -13.50
C TYR A 437 8.95 5.46 -12.71
N TRP A 438 8.78 5.53 -11.38
CA TRP A 438 9.50 6.47 -10.51
C TRP A 438 10.81 5.91 -9.93
N TRP A 439 11.23 4.68 -10.26
CA TRP A 439 12.52 4.12 -9.80
C TRP A 439 13.72 5.04 -10.09
N PRO A 440 13.87 5.66 -11.28
CA PRO A 440 14.96 6.59 -11.54
C PRO A 440 14.92 7.82 -10.62
N LYS A 441 13.73 8.28 -10.25
CA LYS A 441 13.55 9.40 -9.33
C LYS A 441 13.96 9.02 -7.90
N MET A 442 13.75 7.77 -7.48
CA MET A 442 14.18 7.27 -6.17
C MET A 442 15.69 7.05 -6.08
N PHE A 443 16.31 6.47 -7.11
CA PHE A 443 17.66 5.91 -7.01
C PHE A 443 18.66 6.40 -8.06
N GLY A 444 18.25 7.22 -9.03
CA GLY A 444 19.12 7.81 -10.06
C GLY A 444 19.48 6.90 -11.23
N PHE A 445 18.83 5.75 -11.39
CA PHE A 445 19.05 4.83 -12.51
C PHE A 445 17.77 4.10 -12.89
N ARG A 446 17.68 3.52 -14.09
CA ARG A 446 16.51 2.73 -14.53
C ARG A 446 16.63 1.26 -14.15
N LEU A 447 15.47 0.62 -13.90
CA LEU A 447 15.37 -0.83 -13.75
C LEU A 447 15.67 -1.56 -15.06
N ASN A 448 16.07 -2.83 -14.95
CA ASN A 448 16.36 -3.69 -16.08
C ASN A 448 15.05 -4.08 -16.77
N GLU A 449 14.96 -3.79 -18.07
CA GLU A 449 13.74 -3.95 -18.83
C GLU A 449 13.43 -5.42 -19.16
N PHE A 450 14.44 -6.27 -19.36
CA PHE A 450 14.24 -7.68 -19.66
C PHE A 450 13.58 -8.41 -18.47
N TRP A 451 14.17 -8.29 -17.28
CA TRP A 451 13.62 -8.92 -16.09
C TRP A 451 12.28 -8.32 -15.65
N GLY A 452 12.06 -7.02 -15.93
CA GLY A 452 10.76 -6.38 -15.75
C GLY A 452 9.66 -7.00 -16.62
N LYS A 453 9.96 -7.28 -17.90
CA LYS A 453 9.05 -7.98 -18.82
C LYS A 453 8.82 -9.44 -18.41
N CYS A 454 9.86 -10.14 -17.98
CA CYS A 454 9.72 -11.51 -17.44
C CYS A 454 8.81 -11.52 -16.21
N ALA A 455 9.03 -10.61 -15.25
CA ALA A 455 8.17 -10.46 -14.09
C ALA A 455 6.71 -10.21 -14.49
N PHE A 456 6.47 -9.26 -15.41
CA PHE A 456 5.13 -8.96 -15.92
C PHE A 456 4.44 -10.21 -16.48
N TRP A 457 5.08 -10.93 -17.40
CA TRP A 457 4.44 -12.08 -18.05
C TRP A 457 4.17 -13.23 -17.08
N CYS A 458 5.09 -13.51 -16.16
CA CYS A 458 4.87 -14.50 -15.10
C CYS A 458 3.70 -14.10 -14.20
N TRP A 459 3.62 -12.83 -13.77
CA TRP A 459 2.49 -12.34 -12.98
C TRP A 459 1.17 -12.40 -13.74
N PHE A 460 1.14 -11.91 -14.97
CA PHE A 460 -0.06 -11.85 -15.80
C PHE A 460 -0.59 -13.26 -16.08
N ILE A 461 0.24 -14.15 -16.63
CA ILE A 461 -0.17 -15.52 -16.95
C ILE A 461 -0.50 -16.29 -15.66
N GLY A 462 0.38 -16.23 -14.66
CA GLY A 462 0.19 -16.91 -13.37
C GLY A 462 -1.11 -16.49 -12.69
N PHE A 463 -1.47 -15.20 -12.73
CA PHE A 463 -2.73 -14.70 -12.20
C PHE A 463 -3.94 -15.39 -12.85
N TYR A 464 -4.03 -15.42 -14.18
CA TYR A 464 -5.17 -16.05 -14.86
C TYR A 464 -5.23 -17.55 -14.59
N VAL A 465 -4.08 -18.24 -14.63
CA VAL A 465 -4.01 -19.68 -14.35
C VAL A 465 -4.39 -19.98 -12.89
N THR A 466 -4.12 -19.05 -11.96
CA THR A 466 -4.50 -19.21 -10.53
C THR A 466 -5.99 -18.99 -10.29
N PHE A 467 -6.53 -17.87 -10.78
CA PHE A 467 -7.84 -17.37 -10.32
C PHE A 467 -8.99 -17.65 -11.29
N MET A 468 -8.74 -17.90 -12.58
CA MET A 468 -9.81 -18.32 -13.49
C MET A 468 -10.46 -19.66 -13.10
N PRO A 469 -9.68 -20.69 -12.69
CA PRO A 469 -10.27 -21.91 -12.13
C PRO A 469 -11.14 -21.66 -10.90
N MET A 470 -10.83 -20.63 -10.09
CA MET A 470 -11.60 -20.31 -8.88
C MET A 470 -12.99 -19.73 -9.19
N TYR A 471 -13.17 -19.00 -10.29
CA TYR A 471 -14.51 -18.61 -10.73
C TYR A 471 -15.37 -19.84 -11.02
N VAL A 472 -14.79 -20.84 -11.71
CA VAL A 472 -15.48 -22.10 -12.03
C VAL A 472 -15.78 -22.89 -10.75
N LEU A 473 -14.81 -23.05 -9.86
CA LEU A 473 -15.01 -23.71 -8.56
C LEU A 473 -16.10 -23.03 -7.72
N GLY A 474 -16.17 -21.69 -7.76
CA GLY A 474 -17.23 -20.92 -7.11
C GLY A 474 -18.61 -21.26 -7.66
N PHE A 475 -18.76 -21.36 -8.98
CA PHE A 475 -20.01 -21.83 -9.60
C PHE A 475 -20.35 -23.29 -9.28
N MET A 476 -19.33 -24.13 -9.08
CA MET A 476 -19.52 -25.53 -8.67
C MET A 476 -19.82 -25.68 -7.16
N GLY A 477 -19.93 -24.57 -6.40
CA GLY A 477 -20.30 -24.57 -4.99
C GLY A 477 -19.14 -24.67 -3.99
N MET A 478 -17.88 -24.62 -4.44
CA MET A 478 -16.75 -24.63 -3.50
C MET A 478 -16.72 -23.31 -2.71
N THR A 479 -16.77 -23.41 -1.39
CA THR A 479 -16.74 -22.25 -0.48
C THR A 479 -15.32 -21.86 -0.07
N ARG A 480 -15.16 -20.61 0.36
CA ARG A 480 -13.89 -20.08 0.89
C ARG A 480 -13.48 -20.80 2.18
N ARG A 481 -12.18 -20.71 2.50
CA ARG A 481 -11.57 -21.12 3.79
C ARG A 481 -11.65 -22.61 4.14
N LEU A 482 -12.07 -23.47 3.20
CA LEU A 482 -11.90 -24.92 3.36
C LEU A 482 -10.41 -25.29 3.29
N GLN A 483 -9.93 -26.04 4.27
CA GLN A 483 -8.56 -26.57 4.33
C GLN A 483 -8.40 -27.88 3.52
N SER A 484 -9.49 -28.61 3.31
CA SER A 484 -9.62 -29.86 2.59
C SER A 484 -11.03 -29.97 2.00
N THR A 485 -11.18 -30.83 0.99
CA THR A 485 -12.47 -31.10 0.35
C THR A 485 -12.64 -32.59 0.08
N VAL A 486 -13.83 -33.11 0.37
CA VAL A 486 -14.21 -34.49 0.04
C VAL A 486 -14.62 -34.66 -1.42
N ASN A 487 -14.93 -33.56 -2.14
CA ASN A 487 -15.36 -33.61 -3.53
C ASN A 487 -14.16 -33.71 -4.48
N PRO A 488 -13.91 -34.87 -5.12
CA PRO A 488 -12.77 -35.04 -6.03
C PRO A 488 -12.92 -34.25 -7.32
N ALA A 489 -14.14 -33.81 -7.69
CA ALA A 489 -14.35 -33.02 -8.91
C ALA A 489 -13.66 -31.64 -8.86
N TYR A 490 -13.28 -31.16 -7.68
CA TYR A 490 -12.54 -29.90 -7.52
C TYR A 490 -11.04 -30.06 -7.78
N GLU A 491 -10.49 -31.27 -7.71
CA GLU A 491 -9.06 -31.54 -7.78
C GLU A 491 -8.37 -30.95 -9.02
N PRO A 492 -8.89 -31.14 -10.25
CA PRO A 492 -8.18 -30.67 -11.44
C PRO A 492 -8.03 -29.14 -11.45
N LEU A 493 -9.07 -28.42 -11.02
CA LEU A 493 -9.07 -26.96 -10.97
C LEU A 493 -8.18 -26.43 -9.83
N LEU A 494 -8.11 -27.13 -8.70
CA LEU A 494 -7.22 -26.78 -7.58
C LEU A 494 -5.74 -27.00 -7.95
N LEU A 495 -5.42 -28.07 -8.68
CA LEU A 495 -4.07 -28.33 -9.19
C LEU A 495 -3.62 -27.25 -10.19
N VAL A 496 -4.50 -26.86 -11.12
CA VAL A 496 -4.23 -25.75 -12.04
C VAL A 496 -4.03 -24.44 -11.27
N ALA A 497 -4.89 -24.17 -10.29
CA ALA A 497 -4.76 -22.97 -9.46
C ALA A 497 -3.42 -22.94 -8.68
N ALA A 498 -2.98 -24.07 -8.16
CA ALA A 498 -1.68 -24.20 -7.50
C ALA A 498 -0.51 -23.97 -8.46
N ALA A 499 -0.56 -24.57 -9.66
CA ALA A 499 0.45 -24.34 -10.70
C ALA A 499 0.55 -22.86 -11.08
N GLY A 500 -0.60 -22.18 -11.26
CA GLY A 500 -0.65 -20.74 -11.48
C GLY A 500 0.04 -19.94 -10.38
N ALA A 501 -0.16 -20.33 -9.12
CA ALA A 501 0.45 -19.65 -7.99
C ALA A 501 1.98 -19.78 -8.02
N PHE A 502 2.53 -20.94 -8.39
CA PHE A 502 3.98 -21.08 -8.60
C PHE A 502 4.51 -20.22 -9.75
N ILE A 503 3.74 -20.02 -10.82
CA ILE A 503 4.11 -19.09 -11.92
C ILE A 503 4.17 -17.64 -11.40
N VAL A 504 3.23 -17.23 -10.54
CA VAL A 504 3.30 -15.92 -9.86
C VAL A 504 4.57 -15.84 -8.99
N GLY A 505 4.94 -16.94 -8.31
CA GLY A 505 6.18 -17.02 -7.52
C GLY A 505 7.43 -16.80 -8.38
N ALA A 506 7.47 -17.37 -9.59
CA ALA A 506 8.51 -17.06 -10.57
C ALA A 506 8.50 -15.58 -10.98
N GLY A 507 7.33 -14.94 -11.06
CA GLY A 507 7.19 -13.50 -11.29
C GLY A 507 7.80 -12.65 -10.18
N ILE A 508 7.56 -12.99 -8.91
CA ILE A 508 8.19 -12.34 -7.75
C ILE A 508 9.71 -12.53 -7.79
N LEU A 509 10.19 -13.75 -8.09
CA LEU A 509 11.61 -14.02 -8.23
C LEU A 509 12.24 -13.15 -9.35
N CYS A 510 11.57 -13.03 -10.49
CA CYS A 510 12.00 -12.14 -11.58
C CYS A 510 12.12 -10.67 -11.12
N GLN A 511 11.22 -10.18 -10.25
CA GLN A 511 11.33 -8.82 -9.70
C GLN A 511 12.54 -8.67 -8.76
N ILE A 512 12.82 -9.67 -7.92
CA ILE A 512 14.00 -9.65 -7.06
C ILE A 512 15.27 -9.62 -7.92
N ILE A 513 15.34 -10.46 -8.96
CA ILE A 513 16.45 -10.49 -9.92
C ILE A 513 16.56 -9.15 -10.66
N GLN A 514 15.44 -8.56 -11.07
CA GLN A 514 15.40 -7.25 -11.72
C GLN A 514 16.09 -6.20 -10.85
N VAL A 515 15.69 -6.08 -9.58
CA VAL A 515 16.27 -5.12 -8.63
C VAL A 515 17.77 -5.39 -8.43
N ALA A 516 18.16 -6.65 -8.21
CA ALA A 516 19.54 -7.03 -7.96
C ALA A 516 20.47 -6.69 -9.15
N VAL A 517 20.05 -7.05 -10.38
CA VAL A 517 20.80 -6.76 -11.60
C VAL A 517 20.87 -5.26 -11.87
N SER A 518 19.79 -4.52 -11.61
CA SER A 518 19.78 -3.07 -11.76
C SER A 518 20.69 -2.34 -10.78
N ILE A 519 20.76 -2.78 -9.52
CA ILE A 519 21.69 -2.21 -8.54
C ILE A 519 23.14 -2.48 -8.96
N ARG A 520 23.44 -3.71 -9.42
CA ARG A 520 24.78 -4.08 -9.92
C ARG A 520 25.21 -3.22 -11.11
N ASP A 521 24.32 -3.01 -12.07
CA ASP A 521 24.59 -2.30 -13.31
C ASP A 521 24.18 -0.81 -13.30
N ARG A 522 23.91 -0.23 -12.11
CA ARG A 522 23.32 1.12 -11.93
C ARG A 522 24.00 2.25 -12.71
N LYS A 523 25.32 2.16 -12.94
CA LYS A 523 26.07 3.16 -13.72
C LYS A 523 25.72 3.16 -15.21
N LYS A 524 25.32 2.01 -15.76
CA LYS A 524 24.96 1.86 -17.19
C LYS A 524 23.57 2.43 -17.50
N THR A 525 22.68 2.40 -16.52
CA THR A 525 21.29 2.86 -16.66
C THR A 525 21.01 4.14 -15.90
N ALA A 526 22.06 4.87 -15.50
CA ALA A 526 21.96 6.12 -14.77
C ALA A 526 21.11 7.15 -15.52
N ASP A 527 20.27 7.86 -14.78
CA ASP A 527 19.53 9.01 -15.26
C ASP A 527 20.35 10.27 -14.94
N LEU A 528 20.86 10.92 -15.98
CA LEU A 528 21.71 12.11 -15.86
C LEU A 528 20.93 13.42 -16.10
N THR A 529 19.67 13.33 -16.50
CA THR A 529 18.86 14.51 -16.86
C THR A 529 17.87 14.84 -15.75
N GLY A 530 17.32 13.83 -15.07
CA GLY A 530 16.16 13.99 -14.20
C GLY A 530 14.85 13.57 -14.88
N ASP A 531 14.87 13.40 -16.20
CA ASP A 531 13.74 13.04 -17.05
C ASP A 531 14.13 11.90 -18.02
N PRO A 532 14.13 10.64 -17.56
CA PRO A 532 14.58 9.50 -18.35
C PRO A 532 13.50 9.01 -19.32
N TRP A 533 12.28 9.54 -19.20
CA TRP A 533 11.12 9.12 -19.97
C TRP A 533 10.62 10.19 -20.93
N ASP A 534 11.20 11.40 -20.91
CA ASP A 534 10.63 12.57 -21.54
C ASP A 534 9.17 12.77 -21.06
N ALA A 535 8.99 12.89 -19.75
CA ALA A 535 7.69 12.90 -19.08
C ALA A 535 7.08 14.31 -18.98
N ARG A 536 5.86 14.42 -18.46
CA ARG A 536 5.02 15.64 -18.58
C ARG A 536 4.98 16.54 -17.36
N THR A 537 5.15 15.98 -16.17
CA THR A 537 4.83 16.61 -14.88
C THR A 537 6.08 17.10 -14.13
N LEU A 538 5.88 17.93 -13.10
CA LEU A 538 6.95 18.67 -12.41
C LEU A 538 8.02 17.80 -11.72
N GLU A 539 7.71 16.56 -11.32
CA GLU A 539 8.70 15.71 -10.67
C GLU A 539 9.89 15.38 -11.59
N TRP A 540 9.69 15.46 -12.90
CA TRP A 540 10.71 15.21 -13.93
C TRP A 540 11.55 16.45 -14.24
N GLU A 541 11.17 17.62 -13.74
CA GLU A 541 12.00 18.83 -13.82
C GLU A 541 13.22 18.75 -12.88
N THR A 542 13.07 18.04 -11.75
CA THR A 542 14.11 17.88 -10.73
C THR A 542 15.20 16.90 -11.14
N SER A 543 16.35 16.93 -10.46
CA SER A 543 17.43 15.94 -10.61
C SER A 543 16.96 14.50 -10.28
N SER A 544 17.78 13.50 -10.63
CA SER A 544 17.54 12.10 -10.29
C SER A 544 18.74 11.50 -9.56
N PRO A 545 18.65 11.24 -8.24
CA PRO A 545 17.56 11.60 -7.33
C PRO A 545 17.41 13.13 -7.14
N PRO A 546 16.23 13.62 -6.68
CA PRO A 546 16.03 15.03 -6.35
C PRO A 546 16.92 15.49 -5.19
N ALA A 547 17.24 16.78 -5.16
CA ALA A 547 17.83 17.41 -3.99
C ALA A 547 16.90 17.27 -2.76
N PHE A 548 17.45 17.37 -1.55
CA PHE A 548 16.68 17.18 -0.31
C PHE A 548 15.57 18.22 -0.12
N TYR A 549 15.70 19.41 -0.71
CA TYR A 549 14.69 20.48 -0.74
C TYR A 549 13.75 20.44 -1.96
N ASN A 550 13.87 19.43 -2.82
CA ASN A 550 13.17 19.27 -4.11
C ASN A 550 13.48 20.34 -5.17
N PHE A 551 13.00 21.57 -4.96
CA PHE A 551 13.10 22.68 -5.91
C PHE A 551 13.87 23.85 -5.29
N GLY A 552 14.95 24.28 -5.94
CA GLY A 552 15.73 25.44 -5.49
C GLY A 552 14.90 26.73 -5.53
N THR A 553 14.10 26.90 -6.56
CA THR A 553 13.04 27.93 -6.67
C THR A 553 11.72 27.27 -6.99
N LEU A 554 10.63 27.73 -6.36
CA LEU A 554 9.31 27.15 -6.59
C LEU A 554 8.89 27.35 -8.06
N PRO A 555 8.38 26.30 -8.75
CA PRO A 555 8.02 26.40 -10.15
C PRO A 555 6.76 27.25 -10.33
N GLU A 556 6.72 28.05 -11.40
CA GLU A 556 5.50 28.75 -11.82
C GLU A 556 4.72 27.89 -12.81
N VAL A 557 3.47 27.57 -12.47
CA VAL A 557 2.59 26.68 -13.24
C VAL A 557 1.50 27.51 -13.91
N THR A 558 1.52 27.55 -15.24
CA THR A 558 0.50 28.24 -16.03
C THR A 558 -0.45 27.29 -16.74
N GLU A 559 -0.02 26.06 -16.99
CA GLU A 559 -0.73 25.06 -17.79
C GLU A 559 -0.95 23.75 -17.00
N LEU A 560 -1.71 22.80 -17.55
CA LEU A 560 -1.95 21.51 -16.89
C LEU A 560 -0.69 20.62 -16.89
N ASP A 561 -0.08 20.44 -18.06
CA ASP A 561 1.19 19.71 -18.24
C ASP A 561 2.35 20.73 -18.39
N ASP A 562 2.51 21.60 -17.39
CA ASP A 562 3.38 22.78 -17.49
C ASP A 562 4.83 22.49 -17.89
N PHE A 563 5.44 21.45 -17.30
CA PHE A 563 6.80 21.03 -17.66
C PHE A 563 6.90 20.55 -19.10
N TRP A 564 5.89 19.83 -19.61
CA TRP A 564 5.81 19.43 -21.01
C TRP A 564 5.80 20.63 -21.96
N GLU A 565 4.96 21.61 -21.68
CA GLU A 565 4.77 22.78 -22.54
C GLU A 565 6.00 23.70 -22.52
N ARG A 566 6.66 23.86 -21.37
CA ARG A 566 7.98 24.53 -21.28
C ARG A 566 9.05 23.81 -22.09
N LYS A 567 9.07 22.47 -22.12
CA LYS A 567 9.98 21.72 -23.00
C LYS A 567 9.72 22.01 -24.47
N GLN A 568 8.46 22.09 -24.90
CA GLN A 568 8.12 22.41 -26.30
C GLN A 568 8.55 23.84 -26.70
N ARG A 569 8.54 24.78 -25.75
CA ARG A 569 9.02 26.15 -25.97
C ARG A 569 10.54 26.31 -25.87
N GLY A 570 11.26 25.30 -25.41
CA GLY A 570 12.70 25.38 -25.13
C GLY A 570 13.03 26.21 -23.88
N GLU A 571 12.07 26.32 -22.96
CA GLU A 571 12.13 27.10 -21.71
C GLU A 571 12.20 26.21 -20.46
N ALA A 572 12.47 24.92 -20.64
CA ALA A 572 12.59 23.98 -19.54
C ALA A 572 13.85 24.26 -18.70
N TRP A 573 13.79 23.95 -17.40
CA TRP A 573 14.86 24.19 -16.41
C TRP A 573 15.30 25.67 -16.32
N PRO A 574 14.40 26.57 -15.90
CA PRO A 574 14.73 27.97 -15.75
C PRO A 574 15.83 28.16 -14.68
N LYS A 575 16.81 29.02 -14.97
CA LYS A 575 17.78 29.47 -13.96
C LYS A 575 17.29 30.78 -13.35
N PRO A 576 17.04 30.84 -12.04
CA PRO A 576 16.67 32.07 -11.37
C PRO A 576 17.85 33.04 -11.40
N ALA A 577 17.55 34.34 -11.38
CA ALA A 577 18.58 35.38 -11.30
C ALA A 577 19.35 35.34 -9.96
N LYS A 578 18.70 34.87 -8.89
CA LYS A 578 19.29 34.74 -7.56
C LYS A 578 18.59 33.63 -6.78
N TYR A 579 19.37 32.76 -6.13
CA TYR A 579 18.85 31.80 -5.15
C TYR A 579 18.63 32.45 -3.78
N THR A 580 17.70 31.90 -3.02
CA THR A 580 17.35 32.37 -1.67
C THR A 580 17.59 31.26 -0.66
N ASP A 581 17.78 31.64 0.60
CA ASP A 581 17.91 30.66 1.68
C ASP A 581 16.63 29.83 1.81
N ILE A 582 16.78 28.53 2.05
CA ILE A 582 15.66 27.59 2.13
C ILE A 582 15.52 27.11 3.57
N HIS A 583 14.35 27.37 4.17
CA HIS A 583 13.95 26.79 5.45
C HIS A 583 13.60 25.31 5.27
N MET A 584 14.18 24.44 6.10
CA MET A 584 13.96 22.99 6.09
C MET A 584 13.79 22.43 7.50
N PRO A 585 12.98 21.38 7.68
CA PRO A 585 12.83 20.69 8.95
C PRO A 585 14.07 19.83 9.27
N ARG A 586 14.44 19.72 10.54
CA ARG A 586 15.50 18.83 11.00
C ARG A 586 15.01 17.40 11.16
N ASN A 587 15.96 16.46 11.01
CA ASN A 587 15.76 15.07 11.39
C ASN A 587 15.53 14.92 12.90
N THR A 588 14.72 13.94 13.29
CA THR A 588 14.41 13.67 14.69
C THR A 588 14.21 12.19 14.96
N GLY A 589 14.77 11.69 16.07
CA GLY A 589 14.56 10.31 16.53
C GLY A 589 13.25 10.09 17.26
N THR A 590 12.49 11.15 17.54
CA THR A 590 11.26 11.10 18.34
C THR A 590 10.23 10.12 17.76
N GLY A 591 10.08 10.07 16.43
CA GLY A 591 9.14 9.14 15.78
C GLY A 591 9.51 7.67 16.03
N VAL A 592 10.82 7.34 15.96
CA VAL A 592 11.36 6.01 16.25
C VAL A 592 11.07 5.62 17.70
N VAL A 593 11.31 6.54 18.64
CA VAL A 593 11.14 6.28 20.08
C VAL A 593 9.67 6.08 20.44
N ILE A 594 8.76 6.90 19.92
CA ILE A 594 7.31 6.71 20.11
C ILE A 594 6.86 5.39 19.49
N GLY A 595 7.32 5.05 18.28
CA GLY A 595 7.07 3.75 17.67
C GLY A 595 7.53 2.58 18.56
N ALA A 596 8.75 2.64 19.09
CA ALA A 596 9.28 1.62 19.99
C ALA A 596 8.45 1.46 21.27
N PHE A 597 8.04 2.57 21.91
CA PHE A 597 7.14 2.51 23.06
C PHE A 597 5.74 2.00 22.69
N SER A 598 5.25 2.30 21.48
CA SER A 598 3.99 1.76 20.96
C SER A 598 4.03 0.25 20.75
N LEU A 599 5.15 -0.26 20.22
CA LEU A 599 5.41 -1.69 20.10
C LEU A 599 5.42 -2.37 21.48
N VAL A 600 6.14 -1.79 22.45
CA VAL A 600 6.19 -2.29 23.83
C VAL A 600 4.81 -2.29 24.47
N PHE A 601 4.05 -1.21 24.31
CA PHE A 601 2.68 -1.10 24.79
C PHE A 601 1.79 -2.17 24.18
N GLY A 602 1.77 -2.31 22.85
CA GLY A 602 0.95 -3.30 22.15
C GLY A 602 1.28 -4.72 22.58
N PHE A 603 2.57 -5.09 22.63
CA PHE A 603 3.02 -6.40 23.09
C PHE A 603 2.60 -6.66 24.55
N ALA A 604 2.76 -5.67 25.43
CA ALA A 604 2.37 -5.79 26.83
C ALA A 604 0.85 -5.94 27.01
N MET A 605 0.04 -5.25 26.21
CA MET A 605 -1.42 -5.39 26.22
C MET A 605 -1.84 -6.80 25.81
N ILE A 606 -1.28 -7.32 24.71
CA ILE A 606 -1.55 -8.67 24.19
C ILE A 606 -1.27 -9.75 25.25
N TRP A 607 -0.16 -9.61 25.97
CA TRP A 607 0.28 -10.59 26.96
C TRP A 607 -0.18 -10.28 28.40
N HIS A 608 -1.02 -9.27 28.60
CA HIS A 608 -1.53 -8.84 29.92
C HIS A 608 -0.40 -8.48 30.92
N ILE A 609 0.66 -7.83 30.42
CA ILE A 609 1.80 -7.34 31.22
C ILE A 609 1.54 -5.88 31.62
N TRP A 610 0.62 -5.68 32.57
CA TRP A 610 0.05 -4.35 32.85
C TRP A 610 1.06 -3.27 33.23
N TRP A 611 2.08 -3.60 34.03
CA TRP A 611 3.12 -2.62 34.40
C TRP A 611 3.91 -2.15 33.18
N LEU A 612 4.20 -3.05 32.24
CA LEU A 612 4.92 -2.73 31.00
C LEU A 612 4.03 -1.97 30.02
N ALA A 613 2.73 -2.27 30.00
CA ALA A 613 1.76 -1.50 29.23
C ALA A 613 1.69 -0.04 29.73
N ILE A 614 1.65 0.17 31.05
CA ILE A 614 1.71 1.52 31.64
C ILE A 614 3.02 2.23 31.25
N VAL A 615 4.17 1.55 31.36
CA VAL A 615 5.47 2.11 30.96
C VAL A 615 5.50 2.47 29.48
N GLY A 616 5.00 1.60 28.60
CA GLY A 616 4.91 1.86 27.16
C GLY A 616 4.02 3.07 26.86
N PHE A 617 2.84 3.12 27.46
CA PHE A 617 1.90 4.23 27.27
C PHE A 617 2.46 5.57 27.79
N VAL A 618 2.96 5.59 29.02
CA VAL A 618 3.59 6.79 29.61
C VAL A 618 4.82 7.19 28.79
N GLY A 619 5.62 6.24 28.32
CA GLY A 619 6.78 6.49 27.47
C GLY A 619 6.41 7.17 26.14
N MET A 620 5.34 6.73 25.47
CA MET A 620 4.81 7.41 24.28
C MET A 620 4.41 8.86 24.59
N ILE A 621 3.60 9.06 25.62
CA ILE A 621 3.07 10.40 25.97
C ILE A 621 4.18 11.33 26.46
N ALA A 622 5.08 10.85 27.32
CA ALA A 622 6.20 11.63 27.84
C ALA A 622 7.17 12.03 26.72
N THR A 623 7.45 11.13 25.76
CA THR A 623 8.29 11.45 24.59
C THR A 623 7.61 12.49 23.70
N PHE A 624 6.30 12.38 23.49
CA PHE A 624 5.54 13.37 22.75
C PHE A 624 5.55 14.73 23.45
N ILE A 625 5.31 14.78 24.76
CA ILE A 625 5.39 16.01 25.55
C ILE A 625 6.80 16.58 25.48
N TYR A 626 7.85 15.78 25.66
CA TYR A 626 9.23 16.27 25.54
C TYR A 626 9.49 16.95 24.19
N ARG A 627 8.98 16.36 23.09
CA ARG A 627 9.13 16.95 21.76
C ARG A 627 8.43 18.30 21.61
N THR A 628 7.35 18.58 22.35
CA THR A 628 6.69 19.90 22.25
C THR A 628 7.51 21.03 22.87
N PHE A 629 8.49 20.73 23.72
CA PHE A 629 9.42 21.70 24.29
C PHE A 629 10.70 21.89 23.46
N ASP A 630 10.93 21.06 22.45
CA ASP A 630 12.09 21.18 21.58
C ASP A 630 11.92 22.36 20.61
N GLN A 631 12.86 23.31 20.67
CA GLN A 631 12.85 24.52 19.84
C GLN A 631 13.80 24.42 18.64
N ASP A 632 14.76 23.49 18.62
CA ASP A 632 15.70 23.31 17.50
C ASP A 632 15.12 22.33 16.48
N VAL A 633 14.03 22.74 15.82
CA VAL A 633 13.23 21.86 14.95
C VAL A 633 13.51 22.06 13.46
N ASP A 634 14.18 23.14 13.10
CA ASP A 634 14.39 23.57 11.72
C ASP A 634 15.79 24.19 11.52
N TYR A 635 16.15 24.36 10.27
CA TYR A 635 17.42 24.97 9.86
C TYR A 635 17.27 25.68 8.52
N TRP A 636 18.25 26.53 8.20
CA TRP A 636 18.32 27.23 6.93
C TRP A 636 19.45 26.68 6.07
N VAL A 637 19.13 26.36 4.82
CA VAL A 637 20.10 26.04 3.78
C VAL A 637 20.52 27.36 3.12
N PRO A 638 21.80 27.74 3.18
CA PRO A 638 22.26 28.99 2.56
C PRO A 638 22.08 28.98 1.03
N ALA A 639 21.72 30.12 0.45
CA ALA A 639 21.53 30.29 -0.99
C ALA A 639 22.75 29.85 -1.82
N ALA A 640 23.97 30.04 -1.29
CA ALA A 640 25.21 29.61 -1.94
C ALA A 640 25.30 28.08 -2.09
N GLU A 641 24.78 27.34 -1.11
CA GLU A 641 24.75 25.87 -1.16
C GLU A 641 23.67 25.37 -2.13
N VAL A 642 22.51 26.03 -2.16
CA VAL A 642 21.47 25.78 -3.17
C VAL A 642 22.04 26.03 -4.58
N GLU A 643 22.68 27.18 -4.79
CA GLU A 643 23.30 27.52 -6.07
C GLU A 643 24.36 26.50 -6.50
N ARG A 644 25.18 26.01 -5.56
CA ARG A 644 26.17 24.95 -5.84
C ARG A 644 25.50 23.68 -6.36
N ILE A 645 24.47 23.18 -5.66
CA ILE A 645 23.75 21.96 -6.01
C ILE A 645 23.03 22.10 -7.36
N GLU A 646 22.35 23.23 -7.59
CA GLU A 646 21.61 23.48 -8.82
C GLU A 646 22.55 23.63 -10.03
N ASN A 647 23.70 24.29 -9.86
CA ASN A 647 24.72 24.40 -10.91
C ASN A 647 25.35 23.04 -11.25
N GLU A 648 25.48 22.13 -10.28
CA GLU A 648 25.93 20.76 -10.53
C GLU A 648 24.92 20.00 -11.42
N HIS A 649 23.62 20.04 -11.12
CA HIS A 649 22.60 19.45 -11.99
C HIS A 649 22.58 20.12 -13.36
N ARG A 650 22.67 21.44 -13.42
CA ARG A 650 22.68 22.18 -14.69
C ARG A 650 23.85 21.81 -15.59
N LYS A 651 25.05 21.60 -15.05
CA LYS A 651 26.19 21.07 -15.80
C LYS A 651 25.89 19.71 -16.42
N HIS A 652 25.16 18.83 -15.72
CA HIS A 652 24.72 17.56 -16.30
C HIS A 652 23.76 17.80 -17.47
N LEU A 653 22.79 18.71 -17.33
CA LEU A 653 21.87 19.09 -18.41
C LEU A 653 22.59 19.67 -19.63
N GLU A 654 23.58 20.54 -19.43
CA GLU A 654 24.44 21.10 -20.48
C GLU A 654 25.22 20.01 -21.21
N ASN A 655 25.82 19.07 -20.46
CA ASN A 655 26.54 17.94 -21.04
C ASN A 655 25.64 17.00 -21.85
N GLN A 656 24.34 16.95 -21.53
CA GLN A 656 23.33 16.21 -22.31
C GLN A 656 22.72 17.04 -23.45
N GLY A 657 23.11 18.31 -23.61
CA GLY A 657 22.60 19.21 -24.65
C GLY A 657 21.16 19.69 -24.44
N LEU A 658 20.62 19.57 -23.23
CA LEU A 658 19.26 20.00 -22.89
C LEU A 658 19.17 21.49 -22.54
N VAL A 659 20.28 22.07 -22.07
CA VAL A 659 20.40 23.49 -21.72
C VAL A 659 21.63 24.07 -22.42
N LYS A 660 21.57 25.33 -22.84
CA LYS A 660 22.70 26.02 -23.47
C LYS A 660 23.81 26.27 -22.46
N SER A 661 25.06 25.94 -22.81
CA SER A 661 26.22 26.24 -21.98
C SER A 661 26.43 27.75 -21.85
N GLU A 662 26.56 28.26 -20.63
CA GLU A 662 26.87 29.69 -20.40
C GLU A 662 28.30 30.07 -20.84
N LEU A 663 29.17 29.09 -21.15
CA LEU A 663 30.58 29.27 -21.57
C LEU A 663 30.80 29.70 -23.04
N LYS A 664 29.77 30.22 -23.73
CA LYS A 664 29.89 30.82 -25.07
C LYS A 664 29.03 32.08 -25.23
N ALA A 665 29.21 33.05 -24.33
CA ALA A 665 28.82 34.45 -24.57
C ALA A 665 30.03 35.35 -24.36
#